data_AF-A0A4Z0P3E7-F1
#
_entry.id   AF-A0A4Z0P3E7-F1
#
_cell.length_a   1.000
_cell.length_b   1.000
_cell.length_c   1.000
_cell.angle_alpha   90.00
_cell.angle_beta   90.00
_cell.angle_gamma   90.00
#
_symmetry.space_group_name_H-M   'P 1'
#
loop_
_entity.id
_entity.type
_entity.pdbx_description
1 polymer ?
#
loop_
_entity_poly.entity_id
_entity_poly.type
_entity_poly.pdbx_seq_one_letter_code
_entity_poly.pdbx_strand_id
1 'polypeptide(L)'
;MAQLYSLPGRLLMRGLFLLLGLLAGLTAVVAAPKSKNSAYLFVYFTGNDIKQEAIRFALSPDGYHYTALNGNRPVISSASISETGGVRDPHILRGHDGKTFYMVATDMVSAKGWSSNRGMVLLRSTDLVHWKSSAINFQKRYAGQDNLKRVWAPQTIYDAKAGKYMVYFSLQYGSEPDKIYYAYANKEFTDLEGEPQQLFFSPTNGSCIDGDIVAKGGKYYLFFKTEGQGNGIKVAVSDRLTGDYVLRDKYVQQTTDPVEGAGTFKLHNSDDYILMYDVYTKGKYQFTRTRDMEHFTVVDNEVRMNFHPRHGTVLPISGREAARLAAQWLNPADVLGMAQNRAIRQQNTLVDSAAGKVAYLLKPGTNRQAFDPQLTAFGLDEKPRGPQDFTRGPVVYTLGPAGRQRPFSVSATETHNPALKGYYADPAILYSQKTGKFYLYPTSDGFTGWSGTYFKAFSSPDLVNWQDEGVILDLPKQVTWSQKSAWAPCILEQKTGAGFRYAYYFCAGAKIGVSLSDQPTGPFKDSGQPLLDKLPEGVKGGQQIDPAVFQDPQTGKNYLYWGNGYMAGAELNDDLVSLKPGTTRVLTPDATFREGAHVFFRNGTYYFMWSENDTRDPDYRVRYGTASSPLGPITVPAHNLVISKDEAAGIYGTGHNSTIQVPGRDEWYLVYHRFTYPQGIGMGKAAGFHREVCLDKLEFNPDGSIKPVQPTHAGIEPVKLPQAN
;
A
#
# COMPACT_ATOMS: atom_id res chain seq x y z
N MET A 1 34.16 72.40 27.40
CA MET A 1 34.10 73.74 28.02
C MET A 1 33.00 74.51 27.31
N ALA A 2 31.95 75.07 27.91
CA ALA A 2 31.65 75.34 29.31
C ALA A 2 30.16 75.16 29.60
N GLN A 3 29.89 74.84 30.87
CA GLN A 3 28.61 74.79 31.58
C GLN A 3 27.96 76.20 31.72
N LEU A 4 26.64 76.29 31.93
CA LEU A 4 25.99 76.55 33.24
C LEU A 4 24.59 77.26 33.13
N TYR A 5 23.57 76.63 33.72
CA TYR A 5 22.58 77.14 34.70
C TYR A 5 21.44 78.16 34.38
N SER A 6 20.26 77.75 34.90
CA SER A 6 19.24 78.46 35.70
C SER A 6 18.18 79.42 35.09
N LEU A 7 16.92 79.02 35.33
CA LEU A 7 15.62 79.74 35.47
C LEU A 7 15.68 81.05 36.31
N PRO A 8 14.61 81.88 36.52
CA PRO A 8 13.16 81.75 36.20
C PRO A 8 12.47 83.05 35.67
N GLY A 9 11.16 83.01 35.35
CA GLY A 9 10.28 84.19 35.58
C GLY A 9 9.12 84.47 34.62
N ARG A 10 7.90 84.12 35.07
CA ARG A 10 6.62 84.87 35.01
C ARG A 10 6.18 85.54 33.68
N LEU A 11 5.02 85.15 33.14
CA LEU A 11 3.77 85.91 33.31
C LEU A 11 2.54 85.14 32.77
N LEU A 12 1.45 85.19 33.54
CA LEU A 12 0.14 84.67 33.20
C LEU A 12 -0.48 85.42 32.02
N MET A 13 -1.14 84.69 31.11
CA MET A 13 -2.41 85.16 30.57
C MET A 13 -3.37 83.98 30.37
N ARG A 14 -4.51 84.09 31.03
CA ARG A 14 -5.59 83.11 31.09
C ARG A 14 -6.29 83.00 29.74
N GLY A 15 -6.35 81.80 29.18
CA GLY A 15 -7.28 81.42 28.10
C GLY A 15 -8.07 80.20 28.56
N LEU A 16 -9.33 80.43 28.91
CA LEU A 16 -10.29 79.40 29.30
C LEU A 16 -10.69 78.60 28.05
N PHE A 17 -10.27 77.34 27.94
CA PHE A 17 -10.88 76.38 27.00
C PHE A 17 -11.13 75.05 27.73
N LEU A 18 -12.41 74.67 27.75
CA LEU A 18 -12.90 73.36 28.18
C LEU A 18 -12.21 72.27 27.36
N LEU A 19 -11.51 71.35 28.03
CA LEU A 19 -11.11 70.07 27.45
C LEU A 19 -12.25 69.07 27.66
N LEU A 20 -13.00 68.77 26.59
CA LEU A 20 -13.81 67.55 26.53
C LEU A 20 -12.85 66.34 26.49
N GLY A 21 -13.05 65.40 27.40
CA GLY A 21 -12.30 64.16 27.44
C GLY A 21 -12.57 63.29 26.21
N LEU A 22 -11.50 62.86 25.54
CA LEU A 22 -11.50 61.70 24.66
C LEU A 22 -10.74 60.57 25.39
N LEU A 23 -11.50 59.68 26.05
CA LEU A 23 -11.01 58.34 26.36
C LEU A 23 -11.05 57.53 25.06
N ALA A 24 -9.93 57.48 24.34
CA ALA A 24 -9.73 56.47 23.30
C ALA A 24 -9.23 55.18 23.99
N GLY A 25 -10.17 54.29 24.33
CA GLY A 25 -9.85 52.94 24.77
C GLY A 25 -9.24 52.15 23.60
N LEU A 26 -7.92 52.01 23.59
CA LEU A 26 -7.23 51.00 22.80
C LEU A 26 -7.47 49.63 23.45
N THR A 27 -8.55 48.95 23.07
CA THR A 27 -8.66 47.50 23.26
C THR A 27 -7.76 46.82 22.23
N ALA A 28 -6.51 46.58 22.60
CA ALA A 28 -5.68 45.63 21.88
C ALA A 28 -6.33 44.24 22.01
N VAL A 29 -7.00 43.80 20.94
CA VAL A 29 -7.43 42.41 20.79
C VAL A 29 -6.16 41.58 20.69
N VAL A 30 -5.71 41.02 21.81
CA VAL A 30 -4.68 39.99 21.81
C VAL A 30 -5.28 38.78 21.11
N ALA A 31 -4.96 38.61 19.83
CA ALA A 31 -5.28 37.39 19.10
C ALA A 31 -4.57 36.23 19.81
N ALA A 32 -5.35 35.29 20.35
CA ALA A 32 -4.79 34.07 20.93
C ALA A 32 -3.88 33.41 19.88
N PRO A 33 -2.66 32.96 20.25
CA PRO A 33 -1.74 32.36 19.30
C PRO A 33 -2.41 31.17 18.60
N LYS A 34 -2.44 31.19 17.26
CA LYS A 34 -2.90 30.05 16.46
C LYS A 34 -2.07 28.84 16.90
N SER A 35 -2.69 27.81 17.48
CA SER A 35 -1.96 26.61 17.87
C SER A 35 -1.37 25.98 16.61
N LYS A 36 -0.06 25.74 16.61
CA LYS A 36 0.64 25.11 15.49
C LYS A 36 -0.03 23.76 15.19
N ASN A 37 -0.48 23.55 13.95
CA ASN A 37 -0.97 22.26 13.52
C ASN A 37 0.16 21.23 13.61
N SER A 38 -0.18 20.02 14.05
CA SER A 38 0.82 18.96 14.33
C SER A 38 0.33 17.56 13.96
N ALA A 39 -0.86 17.44 13.36
CA ALA A 39 -1.46 16.21 12.89
C ALA A 39 -2.43 16.51 11.74
N TYR A 40 -3.02 15.46 11.19
CA TYR A 40 -4.01 15.49 10.12
C TYR A 40 -5.23 14.65 10.50
N LEU A 41 -6.41 15.14 10.12
CA LEU A 41 -7.67 14.41 10.15
C LEU A 41 -8.07 14.07 8.71
N PHE A 42 -8.20 12.80 8.39
CA PHE A 42 -8.80 12.36 7.13
C PHE A 42 -10.28 12.03 7.38
N VAL A 43 -11.18 12.70 6.65
CA VAL A 43 -12.62 12.45 6.64
C VAL A 43 -13.01 11.76 5.34
N TYR A 44 -13.67 10.60 5.41
CA TYR A 44 -13.93 9.72 4.25
C TYR A 44 -15.19 8.86 4.43
N PHE A 45 -15.54 8.10 3.38
CA PHE A 45 -16.48 6.96 3.41
C PHE A 45 -15.84 5.74 2.71
N THR A 46 -16.48 4.57 2.64
CA THR A 46 -15.77 3.32 2.24
C THR A 46 -16.35 2.57 1.05
N GLY A 47 -17.47 2.99 0.43
CA GLY A 47 -18.10 2.17 -0.59
C GLY A 47 -19.46 2.64 -1.09
N ASN A 48 -20.21 1.73 -1.75
CA ASN A 48 -21.44 2.00 -2.51
C ASN A 48 -22.68 1.33 -1.90
N ASP A 49 -22.68 1.17 -0.59
CA ASP A 49 -23.80 0.64 0.19
C ASP A 49 -24.16 1.62 1.31
N ILE A 50 -25.41 1.60 1.77
CA ILE A 50 -25.90 2.50 2.83
C ILE A 50 -25.06 2.42 4.11
N LYS A 51 -24.49 1.26 4.46
CA LYS A 51 -23.60 1.11 5.63
C LYS A 51 -22.21 1.69 5.38
N GLN A 52 -21.81 1.79 4.12
CA GLN A 52 -20.50 2.29 3.68
C GLN A 52 -20.54 3.80 3.37
N GLU A 53 -21.69 4.33 2.97
CA GLU A 53 -21.98 5.75 2.73
C GLU A 53 -22.27 6.48 4.05
N ALA A 54 -21.22 6.63 4.85
CA ALA A 54 -21.25 7.30 6.14
C ALA A 54 -19.90 7.92 6.48
N ILE A 55 -19.93 9.02 7.24
CA ILE A 55 -18.73 9.78 7.63
C ILE A 55 -17.88 8.96 8.60
N ARG A 56 -16.59 8.81 8.26
CA ARG A 56 -15.55 8.16 9.06
C ARG A 56 -14.33 9.07 9.17
N PHE A 57 -13.56 8.88 10.24
CA PHE A 57 -12.35 9.66 10.52
C PHE A 57 -11.13 8.76 10.64
N ALA A 58 -9.97 9.29 10.28
CA ALA A 58 -8.66 8.74 10.59
C ALA A 58 -7.70 9.86 11.00
N LEU A 59 -6.70 9.53 11.83
CA LEU A 59 -5.65 10.47 12.24
C LEU A 59 -4.32 10.10 11.60
N SER A 60 -3.52 11.11 11.26
CA SER A 60 -2.14 10.93 10.82
C SER A 60 -1.21 11.95 11.48
N PRO A 61 0.01 11.56 11.91
CA PRO A 61 0.97 12.52 12.44
C PRO A 61 1.66 13.34 11.34
N ASP A 62 1.73 12.82 10.12
CA ASP A 62 2.63 13.30 9.07
C ASP A 62 1.99 13.48 7.69
N GLY A 63 0.75 13.04 7.52
CA GLY A 63 0.03 13.10 6.23
C GLY A 63 0.27 11.87 5.35
N TYR A 64 0.98 10.86 5.85
CA TYR A 64 1.33 9.63 5.14
C TYR A 64 0.83 8.37 5.88
N HIS A 65 0.92 8.35 7.21
CA HIS A 65 0.52 7.20 8.02
C HIS A 65 -0.81 7.48 8.72
N TYR A 66 -1.90 6.85 8.28
CA TYR A 66 -3.25 7.09 8.79
C TYR A 66 -3.78 5.90 9.59
N THR A 67 -4.33 6.18 10.77
CA THR A 67 -5.02 5.21 11.61
C THR A 67 -6.50 5.55 11.70
N ALA A 68 -7.36 4.62 11.27
CA ALA A 68 -8.81 4.78 11.37
C ALA A 68 -9.26 4.95 12.83
N LEU A 69 -10.18 5.88 13.05
CA LEU A 69 -10.88 6.05 14.31
C LEU A 69 -12.12 5.15 14.37
N ASN A 70 -12.59 4.87 15.58
CA ASN A 70 -13.78 4.09 15.88
C ASN A 70 -13.79 2.68 15.24
N GLY A 71 -12.61 2.08 15.07
CA GLY A 71 -12.45 0.80 14.38
C GLY A 71 -12.99 0.82 12.95
N ASN A 72 -12.81 1.95 12.24
CA ASN A 72 -13.32 2.20 10.90
C ASN A 72 -14.87 2.17 10.77
N ARG A 73 -15.59 2.27 11.89
CA ARG A 73 -17.05 2.47 11.90
C ARG A 73 -17.39 3.96 11.76
N PRO A 74 -18.61 4.30 11.29
CA PRO A 74 -19.05 5.68 11.20
C PRO A 74 -18.92 6.44 12.53
N VAL A 75 -18.50 7.70 12.46
CA VAL A 75 -18.42 8.60 13.63
C VAL A 75 -19.70 9.43 13.82
N ILE A 76 -20.53 9.51 12.78
CA ILE A 76 -21.83 10.20 12.77
C ILE A 76 -22.84 9.27 12.10
N SER A 77 -24.07 9.20 12.63
CA SER A 77 -25.14 8.43 12.00
C SER A 77 -25.70 9.17 10.77
N SER A 78 -25.52 8.60 9.57
CA SER A 78 -26.04 9.18 8.32
C SER A 78 -27.55 9.46 8.40
N ALA A 79 -28.32 8.51 8.95
CA ALA A 79 -29.77 8.63 9.11
C ALA A 79 -30.21 9.79 10.03
N SER A 80 -29.33 10.29 10.89
CA SER A 80 -29.64 11.45 11.75
C SER A 80 -29.34 12.80 11.10
N ILE A 81 -28.60 12.81 10.00
CA ILE A 81 -28.11 14.05 9.37
C ILE A 81 -28.59 14.23 7.93
N SER A 82 -29.09 13.19 7.27
CA SER A 82 -29.47 13.20 5.84
C SER A 82 -30.91 12.74 5.60
N GLU A 83 -31.52 13.22 4.51
CA GLU A 83 -32.87 12.82 4.09
C GLU A 83 -32.90 11.40 3.51
N THR A 84 -31.83 10.96 2.86
CA THR A 84 -31.81 9.65 2.17
C THR A 84 -31.41 8.48 3.07
N GLY A 85 -30.79 8.77 4.22
CA GLY A 85 -30.22 7.81 5.15
C GLY A 85 -28.74 7.50 4.92
N GLY A 86 -28.12 8.01 3.86
CA GLY A 86 -26.70 7.89 3.55
C GLY A 86 -26.03 9.24 3.27
N VAL A 87 -24.71 9.30 3.43
CA VAL A 87 -23.89 10.46 3.04
C VAL A 87 -22.58 10.03 2.42
N ARG A 88 -22.08 10.78 1.45
CA ARG A 88 -20.79 10.53 0.79
C ARG A 88 -20.06 11.82 0.44
N ASP A 89 -18.82 11.67 -0.04
CA ASP A 89 -17.96 12.77 -0.48
C ASP A 89 -17.80 13.88 0.59
N PRO A 90 -17.44 13.55 1.84
CA PRO A 90 -17.34 14.56 2.88
C PRO A 90 -16.16 15.50 2.64
N HIS A 91 -16.43 16.80 2.66
CA HIS A 91 -15.42 17.84 2.69
C HIS A 91 -15.50 18.63 3.99
N ILE A 92 -14.34 18.84 4.63
CA ILE A 92 -14.23 19.55 5.91
C ILE A 92 -13.25 20.72 5.79
N LEU A 93 -13.57 21.86 6.40
CA LEU A 93 -12.63 22.94 6.62
C LEU A 93 -12.63 23.43 8.07
N ARG A 94 -11.51 24.06 8.44
CA ARG A 94 -11.46 24.95 9.61
C ARG A 94 -11.93 26.34 9.20
N GLY A 95 -12.91 26.86 9.94
CA GLY A 95 -13.41 28.22 9.79
C GLY A 95 -12.33 29.28 9.94
N HIS A 96 -12.57 30.44 9.34
CA HIS A 96 -11.68 31.60 9.41
C HIS A 96 -11.45 32.10 10.85
N ASP A 97 -12.42 31.85 11.74
CA ASP A 97 -12.32 32.14 13.18
C ASP A 97 -11.28 31.27 13.92
N GLY A 98 -10.76 30.23 13.26
CA GLY A 98 -9.79 29.27 13.78
C GLY A 98 -10.35 28.25 14.78
N LYS A 99 -11.65 28.33 15.11
CA LYS A 99 -12.30 27.56 16.19
C LYS A 99 -13.45 26.68 15.71
N THR A 100 -14.16 27.11 14.67
CA THR A 100 -15.29 26.38 14.09
C THR A 100 -14.81 25.46 12.98
N PHE A 101 -15.46 24.32 12.82
CA PHE A 101 -15.27 23.38 11.73
C PHE A 101 -16.56 23.24 10.98
N TYR A 102 -16.47 23.29 9.66
CA TYR A 102 -17.60 23.15 8.76
C TYR A 102 -17.37 21.93 7.88
N MET A 103 -18.41 21.13 7.70
CA MET A 103 -18.38 19.97 6.82
C MET A 103 -19.59 19.99 5.90
N VAL A 104 -19.40 19.56 4.67
CA VAL A 104 -20.47 19.30 3.72
C VAL A 104 -20.33 17.88 3.19
N ALA A 105 -21.44 17.26 2.82
CA ALA A 105 -21.44 15.92 2.22
C ALA A 105 -22.64 15.76 1.28
N THR A 106 -22.48 14.96 0.23
CA THR A 106 -23.58 14.55 -0.65
C THR A 106 -24.61 13.75 0.15
N ASP A 107 -25.89 14.11 0.07
CA ASP A 107 -26.99 13.32 0.64
C ASP A 107 -27.45 12.28 -0.40
N MET A 108 -27.08 11.00 -0.20
CA MET A 108 -27.25 9.95 -1.20
C MET A 108 -27.22 8.53 -0.59
N VAL A 109 -27.92 7.60 -1.26
CA VAL A 109 -27.65 6.16 -1.17
C VAL A 109 -27.47 5.57 -2.57
N SER A 110 -26.25 5.19 -2.98
CA SER A 110 -25.99 4.73 -4.36
C SER A 110 -26.62 3.39 -4.69
N ALA A 111 -26.91 2.54 -3.70
CA ALA A 111 -27.69 1.32 -3.88
C ALA A 111 -29.12 1.59 -4.39
N LYS A 112 -29.64 2.82 -4.23
CA LYS A 112 -30.91 3.30 -4.80
C LYS A 112 -30.74 3.89 -6.22
N GLY A 113 -29.57 3.75 -6.81
CA GLY A 113 -29.18 4.28 -8.13
C GLY A 113 -28.33 5.55 -8.05
N TRP A 114 -27.55 5.81 -9.10
CA TRP A 114 -26.64 6.97 -9.19
C TRP A 114 -27.34 8.33 -9.27
N SER A 115 -28.66 8.34 -9.37
CA SER A 115 -29.49 9.55 -9.37
C SER A 115 -30.41 9.60 -8.15
N SER A 116 -30.03 8.97 -7.04
CA SER A 116 -30.84 8.88 -5.80
C SER A 116 -30.72 10.11 -4.88
N ASN A 117 -30.14 11.19 -5.39
CA ASN A 117 -29.64 12.30 -4.60
C ASN A 117 -30.21 13.63 -5.11
N ARG A 118 -30.69 14.48 -4.21
CA ARG A 118 -31.28 15.80 -4.53
C ARG A 118 -30.71 16.93 -3.67
N GLY A 119 -29.65 16.66 -2.93
CA GLY A 119 -29.26 17.53 -1.86
C GLY A 119 -27.92 17.21 -1.24
N MET A 120 -27.62 17.98 -0.20
CA MET A 120 -26.41 17.87 0.59
C MET A 120 -26.72 18.10 2.06
N VAL A 121 -25.80 17.65 2.91
CA VAL A 121 -25.82 17.91 4.35
C VAL A 121 -24.74 18.94 4.66
N LEU A 122 -25.09 19.93 5.49
CA LEU A 122 -24.17 20.89 6.09
C LEU A 122 -24.02 20.54 7.57
N LEU A 123 -22.79 20.53 8.08
CA LEU A 123 -22.50 20.27 9.48
C LEU A 123 -21.55 21.34 10.04
N ARG A 124 -21.73 21.67 11.32
CA ARG A 124 -20.83 22.54 12.07
C ARG A 124 -20.45 21.95 13.42
N SER A 125 -19.22 22.15 13.83
CA SER A 125 -18.69 21.74 15.14
C SER A 125 -17.67 22.75 15.65
N THR A 126 -17.42 22.76 16.97
CA THR A 126 -16.30 23.49 17.58
C THR A 126 -15.27 22.55 18.19
N ASP A 127 -15.53 21.24 18.15
CA ASP A 127 -14.70 20.24 18.80
C ASP A 127 -14.39 19.00 17.96
N LEU A 128 -14.94 18.90 16.74
CA LEU A 128 -14.86 17.75 15.82
C LEU A 128 -15.57 16.48 16.30
N VAL A 129 -16.19 16.49 17.48
CA VAL A 129 -16.88 15.33 18.06
C VAL A 129 -18.39 15.52 18.00
N HIS A 130 -18.87 16.68 18.45
CA HIS A 130 -20.28 17.02 18.47
C HIS A 130 -20.62 17.91 17.29
N TRP A 131 -21.59 17.47 16.48
CA TRP A 131 -21.97 18.13 15.24
C TRP A 131 -23.42 18.56 15.29
N LYS A 132 -23.68 19.78 14.82
CA LYS A 132 -25.02 20.22 14.42
C LYS A 132 -25.12 20.09 12.91
N SER A 133 -26.23 19.57 12.41
CA SER A 133 -26.45 19.33 10.98
C SER A 133 -27.71 20.01 10.46
N SER A 134 -27.73 20.24 9.15
CA SER A 134 -28.92 20.60 8.38
C SER A 134 -28.81 19.96 7.00
N ALA A 135 -29.93 19.57 6.40
CA ALA A 135 -29.97 19.00 5.06
C ALA A 135 -30.72 19.94 4.12
N ILE A 136 -30.18 20.12 2.92
CA ILE A 136 -30.77 20.96 1.88
C ILE A 136 -31.17 20.06 0.71
N ASN A 137 -32.46 20.01 0.42
CA ASN A 137 -32.98 19.37 -0.78
C ASN A 137 -33.28 20.44 -1.83
N PHE A 138 -32.54 20.43 -2.94
CA PHE A 138 -32.60 21.47 -3.96
C PHE A 138 -33.95 21.53 -4.67
N GLN A 139 -34.61 20.38 -4.86
CA GLN A 139 -35.95 20.34 -5.46
C GLN A 139 -37.03 20.96 -4.57
N LYS A 140 -36.80 20.96 -3.25
CA LYS A 140 -37.69 21.62 -2.29
C LYS A 140 -37.32 23.10 -2.09
N ARG A 141 -36.03 23.42 -2.14
CA ARG A 141 -35.48 24.73 -1.77
C ARG A 141 -35.55 25.77 -2.89
N TYR A 142 -35.46 25.36 -4.15
CA TYR A 142 -35.45 26.25 -5.32
C TYR A 142 -36.59 25.91 -6.28
N ALA A 143 -37.14 26.94 -6.92
CA ALA A 143 -38.14 26.75 -7.96
C ALA A 143 -37.52 26.17 -9.25
N GLY A 144 -38.32 25.48 -10.06
CA GLY A 144 -37.92 25.02 -11.40
C GLY A 144 -36.90 23.86 -11.43
N GLN A 145 -36.79 23.08 -10.36
CA GLN A 145 -35.81 22.01 -10.21
C GLN A 145 -36.34 20.61 -10.59
N ASP A 146 -37.45 20.53 -11.33
CA ASP A 146 -38.11 19.25 -11.66
C ASP A 146 -37.17 18.30 -12.42
N ASN A 147 -36.32 18.86 -13.29
CA ASN A 147 -35.33 18.11 -14.07
C ASN A 147 -33.99 17.89 -13.35
N LEU A 148 -33.83 18.38 -12.11
CA LEU A 148 -32.61 18.16 -11.32
C LEU A 148 -32.46 16.67 -11.01
N LYS A 149 -31.35 16.10 -11.45
CA LYS A 149 -31.08 14.66 -11.34
C LYS A 149 -30.09 14.35 -10.22
N ARG A 150 -29.08 15.21 -10.02
CA ARG A 150 -27.96 14.98 -9.09
C ARG A 150 -27.40 16.29 -8.53
N VAL A 151 -26.93 16.21 -7.28
CA VAL A 151 -26.19 17.20 -6.51
C VAL A 151 -24.99 16.49 -5.90
N TRP A 152 -23.81 16.55 -6.52
CA TRP A 152 -22.66 15.73 -6.13
C TRP A 152 -21.50 16.53 -5.55
N ALA A 153 -20.80 15.85 -4.63
CA ALA A 153 -19.51 16.21 -4.06
C ALA A 153 -19.40 17.68 -3.65
N PRO A 154 -20.22 18.15 -2.69
CA PRO A 154 -20.08 19.49 -2.19
C PRO A 154 -18.74 19.64 -1.45
N GLN A 155 -18.08 20.77 -1.67
CA GLN A 155 -16.89 21.19 -0.97
C GLN A 155 -16.98 22.66 -0.58
N THR A 156 -16.05 23.11 0.25
CA THR A 156 -16.17 24.39 0.93
C THR A 156 -14.85 25.15 1.02
N ILE A 157 -14.89 26.46 0.76
CA ILE A 157 -13.72 27.35 0.86
C ILE A 157 -14.14 28.72 1.39
N TYR A 158 -13.28 29.37 2.17
CA TYR A 158 -13.55 30.71 2.67
C TYR A 158 -13.19 31.78 1.63
N ASP A 159 -14.17 32.61 1.26
CA ASP A 159 -13.94 33.80 0.44
C ASP A 159 -13.69 35.00 1.35
N ALA A 160 -12.43 35.44 1.41
CA ALA A 160 -12.03 36.60 2.18
C ALA A 160 -12.62 37.92 1.66
N LYS A 161 -12.95 38.02 0.36
CA LYS A 161 -13.57 39.22 -0.23
C LYS A 161 -15.04 39.31 0.15
N ALA A 162 -15.76 38.19 0.12
CA ALA A 162 -17.17 38.14 0.52
C ALA A 162 -17.35 38.07 2.04
N GLY A 163 -16.32 37.65 2.78
CA GLY A 163 -16.41 37.39 4.23
C GLY A 163 -17.27 36.17 4.57
N LYS A 164 -17.44 35.25 3.62
CA LYS A 164 -18.39 34.12 3.68
C LYS A 164 -17.73 32.80 3.26
N TYR A 165 -18.38 31.70 3.60
CA TYR A 165 -17.99 30.38 3.10
C TYR A 165 -18.71 30.09 1.79
N MET A 166 -17.95 29.86 0.73
CA MET A 166 -18.45 29.38 -0.54
C MET A 166 -18.58 27.86 -0.48
N VAL A 167 -19.76 27.33 -0.82
CA VAL A 167 -20.01 25.91 -1.06
C VAL A 167 -20.07 25.70 -2.57
N TYR A 168 -19.28 24.78 -3.09
CA TYR A 168 -19.27 24.44 -4.52
C TYR A 168 -19.51 22.95 -4.71
N PHE A 169 -20.23 22.58 -5.76
CA PHE A 169 -20.81 21.24 -5.96
C PHE A 169 -21.17 21.04 -7.43
N SER A 170 -21.45 19.80 -7.82
CA SER A 170 -21.77 19.46 -9.20
C SER A 170 -23.28 19.22 -9.35
N LEU A 171 -23.89 19.79 -10.38
CA LEU A 171 -25.31 19.59 -10.70
C LEU A 171 -25.47 18.93 -12.07
N GLN A 172 -26.47 18.06 -12.19
CA GLN A 172 -26.92 17.52 -13.47
C GLN A 172 -28.43 17.71 -13.64
N TYR A 173 -28.80 18.22 -14.81
CA TYR A 173 -30.19 18.40 -15.22
C TYR A 173 -30.51 17.48 -16.41
N GLY A 174 -31.46 16.56 -16.24
CA GLY A 174 -31.86 15.63 -17.31
C GLY A 174 -30.68 14.84 -17.92
N SER A 175 -30.44 15.05 -19.21
CA SER A 175 -29.34 14.47 -20.00
C SER A 175 -28.16 15.42 -20.20
N GLU A 176 -28.21 16.64 -19.64
CA GLU A 176 -27.11 17.59 -19.77
C GLU A 176 -25.85 17.09 -19.02
N PRO A 177 -24.66 17.51 -19.45
CA PRO A 177 -23.42 17.26 -18.73
C PRO A 177 -23.48 17.79 -17.29
N ASP A 178 -22.86 17.06 -16.35
CA ASP A 178 -22.66 17.58 -15.00
C ASP A 178 -21.74 18.82 -15.05
N LYS A 179 -22.12 19.86 -14.33
CA LYS A 179 -21.39 21.15 -14.28
C LYS A 179 -21.17 21.55 -12.83
N ILE A 180 -20.07 22.26 -12.58
CA ILE A 180 -19.72 22.74 -11.24
C ILE A 180 -20.39 24.09 -11.00
N TYR A 181 -21.14 24.18 -9.91
CA TYR A 181 -21.82 25.37 -9.40
C TYR A 181 -21.27 25.77 -8.03
N TYR A 182 -21.63 26.97 -7.58
CA TYR A 182 -21.37 27.45 -6.23
C TYR A 182 -22.51 28.30 -5.68
N ALA A 183 -22.60 28.38 -4.36
CA ALA A 183 -23.42 29.33 -3.61
C ALA A 183 -22.73 29.65 -2.28
N TYR A 184 -23.09 30.76 -1.64
CA TYR A 184 -22.57 31.07 -0.31
C TYR A 184 -23.42 30.41 0.77
N ALA A 185 -22.80 29.86 1.81
CA ALA A 185 -23.52 29.43 2.99
C ALA A 185 -24.01 30.65 3.79
N ASN A 186 -25.18 30.53 4.41
CA ASN A 186 -25.67 31.51 5.37
C ASN A 186 -24.77 31.54 6.63
N LYS A 187 -24.91 32.59 7.44
CA LYS A 187 -24.08 32.82 8.63
C LYS A 187 -24.10 31.63 9.62
N GLU A 188 -25.25 30.99 9.77
CA GLU A 188 -25.46 29.87 10.69
C GLU A 188 -24.88 28.55 10.17
N PHE A 189 -24.50 28.50 8.89
CA PHE A 189 -24.06 27.32 8.15
C PHE A 189 -25.10 26.19 8.17
N THR A 190 -26.35 26.55 7.88
CA THR A 190 -27.50 25.64 7.83
C THR A 190 -28.21 25.66 6.48
N ASP A 191 -27.98 26.67 5.63
CA ASP A 191 -28.58 26.79 4.30
C ASP A 191 -27.63 27.54 3.35
N LEU A 192 -27.98 27.59 2.07
CA LEU A 192 -27.34 28.39 1.03
C LEU A 192 -28.11 29.70 0.78
N GLU A 193 -27.36 30.76 0.49
CA GLU A 193 -27.86 32.07 0.11
C GLU A 193 -28.01 32.19 -1.41
N GLY A 194 -29.15 32.76 -1.85
CA GLY A 194 -29.42 32.98 -3.27
C GLY A 194 -29.59 31.68 -4.06
N GLU A 195 -29.56 31.79 -5.39
CA GLU A 195 -29.54 30.63 -6.30
C GLU A 195 -28.10 30.23 -6.66
N PRO A 196 -27.83 28.92 -6.86
CA PRO A 196 -26.53 28.45 -7.32
C PRO A 196 -26.11 29.07 -8.66
N GLN A 197 -24.86 29.49 -8.76
CA GLN A 197 -24.26 30.03 -9.98
C GLN A 197 -23.24 29.06 -10.56
N GLN A 198 -23.20 28.91 -11.89
CA GLN A 198 -22.21 28.04 -12.52
C GLN A 198 -20.80 28.62 -12.31
N LEU A 199 -19.91 27.81 -11.75
CA LEU A 199 -18.55 28.21 -11.38
C LEU A 199 -17.57 28.05 -12.54
N PHE A 200 -17.67 26.93 -13.26
CA PHE A 200 -16.74 26.57 -14.33
C PHE A 200 -17.49 26.26 -15.62
N PHE A 201 -17.02 26.86 -16.72
CA PHE A 201 -17.54 26.67 -18.06
C PHE A 201 -16.51 25.85 -18.85
N SER A 202 -16.72 24.54 -18.91
CA SER A 202 -15.83 23.63 -19.64
C SER A 202 -15.78 24.01 -21.13
N PRO A 203 -14.59 24.26 -21.72
CA PRO A 203 -14.47 24.60 -23.14
C PRO A 203 -15.01 23.52 -24.10
N THR A 204 -15.08 22.27 -23.65
CA THR A 204 -15.60 21.14 -24.42
C THR A 204 -17.07 20.85 -24.14
N ASN A 205 -17.69 21.58 -23.21
CA ASN A 205 -19.00 21.25 -22.62
C ASN A 205 -19.06 19.80 -22.07
N GLY A 206 -17.92 19.19 -21.74
CA GLY A 206 -17.86 17.86 -21.12
C GLY A 206 -18.26 17.88 -19.65
N SER A 207 -18.71 16.73 -19.14
CA SER A 207 -19.12 16.60 -17.73
C SER A 207 -17.93 16.78 -16.79
N CYS A 208 -18.13 17.62 -15.77
CA CYS A 208 -17.13 18.00 -14.77
C CYS A 208 -17.74 17.84 -13.38
N ILE A 209 -17.14 17.00 -12.54
CA ILE A 209 -17.58 16.75 -11.16
C ILE A 209 -16.42 16.78 -10.16
N ASP A 210 -16.71 16.56 -8.87
CA ASP A 210 -15.72 16.39 -7.80
C ASP A 210 -14.66 17.51 -7.78
N GLY A 211 -15.13 18.76 -7.80
CA GLY A 211 -14.25 19.91 -7.74
C GLY A 211 -13.50 20.00 -6.41
N ASP A 212 -12.24 20.42 -6.44
CA ASP A 212 -11.40 20.75 -5.27
C ASP A 212 -10.59 22.02 -5.56
N ILE A 213 -10.73 23.06 -4.73
CA ILE A 213 -10.14 24.39 -4.99
C ILE A 213 -9.00 24.68 -4.01
N VAL A 214 -7.81 24.93 -4.55
CA VAL A 214 -6.64 25.37 -3.77
C VAL A 214 -6.26 26.81 -4.11
N ALA A 215 -6.14 27.65 -3.09
CA ALA A 215 -5.52 28.96 -3.21
C ALA A 215 -4.01 28.87 -3.03
N LYS A 216 -3.24 29.30 -4.04
CA LYS A 216 -1.77 29.31 -4.01
C LYS A 216 -1.20 30.38 -4.93
N GLY A 217 -0.22 31.16 -4.44
CA GLY A 217 0.48 32.16 -5.27
C GLY A 217 -0.45 33.23 -5.86
N GLY A 218 -1.54 33.57 -5.17
CA GLY A 218 -2.55 34.53 -5.65
C GLY A 218 -3.54 33.95 -6.67
N LYS A 219 -3.44 32.66 -7.01
CA LYS A 219 -4.33 31.96 -7.94
C LYS A 219 -5.18 30.91 -7.24
N TYR A 220 -6.26 30.52 -7.89
CA TYR A 220 -7.16 29.43 -7.50
C TYR A 220 -7.03 28.30 -8.52
N TYR A 221 -6.70 27.10 -8.03
CA TYR A 221 -6.57 25.89 -8.82
C TYR A 221 -7.77 25.01 -8.53
N LEU A 222 -8.69 24.87 -9.48
CA LEU A 222 -9.82 23.96 -9.43
C LEU A 222 -9.38 22.63 -10.07
N PHE A 223 -9.06 21.65 -9.23
CA PHE A 223 -8.97 20.25 -9.64
C PHE A 223 -10.38 19.72 -9.82
N PHE A 224 -10.64 18.94 -10.87
CA PHE A 224 -11.96 18.36 -11.09
C PHE A 224 -11.85 17.06 -11.88
N LYS A 225 -12.82 16.18 -11.68
CA LYS A 225 -12.97 14.93 -12.42
C LYS A 225 -13.72 15.19 -13.73
N THR A 226 -13.22 14.63 -14.83
CA THR A 226 -13.96 14.52 -16.10
C THR A 226 -14.76 13.22 -16.14
N GLU A 227 -15.93 13.24 -16.77
CA GLU A 227 -16.76 12.02 -16.96
C GLU A 227 -17.06 11.81 -18.46
N GLY A 228 -16.85 10.57 -18.95
CA GLY A 228 -17.26 10.13 -20.29
C GLY A 228 -16.29 10.42 -21.45
N GLN A 229 -15.39 11.40 -21.30
CA GLN A 229 -14.35 11.75 -22.29
C GLN A 229 -12.94 11.61 -21.68
N GLY A 230 -12.71 10.42 -21.11
CA GLY A 230 -11.62 10.13 -20.18
C GLY A 230 -12.04 10.42 -18.74
N ASN A 231 -11.79 9.48 -17.84
CA ASN A 231 -12.23 9.54 -16.45
C ASN A 231 -11.02 9.85 -15.55
N GLY A 232 -10.60 11.11 -15.55
CA GLY A 232 -9.37 11.55 -14.90
C GLY A 232 -9.49 12.91 -14.23
N ILE A 233 -8.41 13.38 -13.63
CA ILE A 233 -8.36 14.69 -12.97
C ILE A 233 -7.70 15.70 -13.90
N LYS A 234 -8.40 16.81 -14.16
CA LYS A 234 -7.86 18.00 -14.85
C LYS A 234 -7.86 19.19 -13.90
N VAL A 235 -7.21 20.27 -14.32
CA VAL A 235 -7.08 21.51 -13.53
C VAL A 235 -7.53 22.70 -14.36
N ALA A 236 -8.37 23.56 -13.78
CA ALA A 236 -8.62 24.90 -14.29
C ALA A 236 -8.08 25.94 -13.30
N VAL A 237 -7.56 27.06 -13.80
CA VAL A 237 -6.89 28.06 -12.97
C VAL A 237 -7.50 29.44 -13.18
N SER A 238 -7.70 30.18 -12.09
CA SER A 238 -8.23 31.54 -12.11
C SER A 238 -7.49 32.47 -11.15
N ASP A 239 -7.53 33.77 -11.41
CA ASP A 239 -7.13 34.83 -10.46
C ASP A 239 -8.29 35.21 -9.50
N ARG A 240 -9.47 34.62 -9.69
CA ARG A 240 -10.69 34.88 -8.92
C ARG A 240 -11.31 33.57 -8.45
N LEU A 241 -11.84 33.56 -7.24
CA LEU A 241 -12.46 32.37 -6.68
C LEU A 241 -13.72 31.94 -7.45
N THR A 242 -14.52 32.90 -7.91
CA THR A 242 -15.91 32.69 -8.38
C THR A 242 -16.09 32.76 -9.90
N GLY A 243 -15.04 32.52 -10.70
CA GLY A 243 -15.17 32.55 -12.16
C GLY A 243 -13.83 32.70 -12.87
N ASP A 244 -13.88 32.89 -14.20
CA ASP A 244 -12.72 33.11 -15.07
C ASP A 244 -11.67 31.98 -15.04
N TYR A 245 -12.11 30.76 -14.72
CA TYR A 245 -11.27 29.56 -14.71
C TYR A 245 -10.88 29.16 -16.14
N VAL A 246 -9.58 29.10 -16.40
CA VAL A 246 -9.00 28.67 -17.67
C VAL A 246 -8.49 27.23 -17.54
N LEU A 247 -8.98 26.35 -18.41
CA LEU A 247 -8.59 24.94 -18.44
C LEU A 247 -7.12 24.77 -18.81
N ARG A 248 -6.39 23.98 -18.02
CA ARG A 248 -5.12 23.38 -18.42
C ARG A 248 -5.41 21.97 -18.91
N ASP A 249 -5.41 21.79 -20.23
CA ASP A 249 -5.91 20.57 -20.86
C ASP A 249 -4.91 19.40 -20.79
N LYS A 250 -4.63 18.96 -19.56
CA LYS A 250 -3.75 17.83 -19.25
C LYS A 250 -4.27 17.09 -18.03
N TYR A 251 -4.26 15.77 -18.11
CA TYR A 251 -4.52 14.91 -16.97
C TYR A 251 -3.35 14.96 -15.98
N VAL A 252 -3.66 15.17 -14.70
CA VAL A 252 -2.64 15.30 -13.64
C VAL A 252 -2.46 14.03 -12.81
N GLN A 253 -3.37 13.07 -12.93
CA GLN A 253 -3.21 11.77 -12.29
C GLN A 253 -2.00 11.01 -12.88
N GLN A 254 -1.34 10.22 -12.04
CA GLN A 254 -0.17 9.40 -12.38
C GLN A 254 -0.53 7.92 -12.60
N THR A 255 -1.75 7.69 -13.08
CA THR A 255 -2.28 6.38 -13.45
C THR A 255 -3.11 6.49 -14.72
N THR A 256 -3.18 5.41 -15.50
CA THR A 256 -4.08 5.30 -16.66
C THR A 256 -5.46 4.77 -16.28
N ASP A 257 -5.62 4.26 -15.06
CA ASP A 257 -6.92 3.80 -14.55
C ASP A 257 -7.87 4.99 -14.31
N PRO A 258 -9.20 4.78 -14.40
CA PRO A 258 -10.17 5.79 -14.01
C PRO A 258 -10.03 6.23 -12.54
N VAL A 259 -10.12 7.55 -12.30
CA VAL A 259 -10.00 8.15 -10.97
C VAL A 259 -11.10 9.18 -10.68
N GLU A 260 -11.35 9.46 -9.40
CA GLU A 260 -12.33 10.44 -8.95
C GLU A 260 -11.98 11.04 -7.57
N GLY A 261 -12.79 12.01 -7.11
CA GLY A 261 -12.66 12.55 -5.76
C GLY A 261 -11.30 13.18 -5.47
N ALA A 262 -10.88 14.14 -6.30
CA ALA A 262 -9.65 14.89 -6.07
C ALA A 262 -9.71 15.58 -4.70
N GLY A 263 -8.64 15.44 -3.92
CA GLY A 263 -8.48 16.14 -2.67
C GLY A 263 -7.03 16.58 -2.52
N THR A 264 -6.83 17.83 -2.11
CA THR A 264 -5.50 18.40 -1.93
C THR A 264 -5.30 18.90 -0.51
N PHE A 265 -4.07 18.77 -0.01
CA PHE A 265 -3.69 19.34 1.28
C PHE A 265 -2.21 19.68 1.35
N LYS A 266 -1.86 20.64 2.20
CA LYS A 266 -0.48 21.09 2.40
C LYS A 266 0.22 20.26 3.49
N LEU A 267 1.47 19.87 3.24
CA LEU A 267 2.31 19.20 4.24
C LEU A 267 2.84 20.19 5.29
N HIS A 268 2.93 19.76 6.55
CA HIS A 268 3.37 20.58 7.67
C HIS A 268 4.84 20.94 7.48
N ASN A 269 5.19 22.20 7.72
CA ASN A 269 6.56 22.70 7.60
C ASN A 269 7.23 22.41 6.23
N SER A 270 6.43 22.25 5.17
CA SER A 270 6.89 22.08 3.79
C SER A 270 6.10 23.00 2.86
N ASP A 271 6.64 23.28 1.67
CA ASP A 271 5.91 23.90 0.57
C ASP A 271 5.25 22.87 -0.35
N ASP A 272 5.44 21.60 -0.05
CA ASP A 272 4.82 20.47 -0.74
C ASP A 272 3.32 20.40 -0.43
N TYR A 273 2.58 20.03 -1.47
CA TYR A 273 1.18 19.64 -1.40
C TYR A 273 1.06 18.18 -1.81
N ILE A 274 0.05 17.53 -1.25
CA ILE A 274 -0.44 16.25 -1.72
C ILE A 274 -1.66 16.49 -2.59
N LEU A 275 -1.73 15.81 -3.74
CA LEU A 275 -2.96 15.53 -4.47
C LEU A 275 -3.25 14.04 -4.32
N MET A 276 -4.41 13.72 -3.75
CA MET A 276 -4.91 12.37 -3.59
C MET A 276 -6.22 12.18 -4.37
N TYR A 277 -6.46 10.97 -4.85
CA TYR A 277 -7.69 10.61 -5.57
C TYR A 277 -8.01 9.10 -5.44
N ASP A 278 -9.29 8.77 -5.56
CA ASP A 278 -9.83 7.41 -5.53
C ASP A 278 -9.66 6.75 -6.91
N VAL A 279 -8.88 5.66 -6.98
CA VAL A 279 -8.82 4.79 -8.16
C VAL A 279 -9.96 3.78 -8.03
N TYR A 280 -11.18 4.26 -8.17
CA TYR A 280 -12.41 3.58 -7.74
C TYR A 280 -12.64 2.21 -8.38
N THR A 281 -12.03 1.95 -9.54
CA THR A 281 -12.07 0.65 -10.23
C THR A 281 -11.14 -0.41 -9.61
N LYS A 282 -10.21 0.01 -8.76
CA LYS A 282 -9.19 -0.82 -8.11
C LYS A 282 -9.36 -0.88 -6.59
N GLY A 283 -10.30 -0.12 -6.01
CA GLY A 283 -10.51 -0.06 -4.56
C GLY A 283 -9.29 0.45 -3.80
N LYS A 284 -8.49 1.34 -4.42
CA LYS A 284 -7.30 1.94 -3.82
C LYS A 284 -7.30 3.45 -3.97
N TYR A 285 -6.57 4.12 -3.10
CA TYR A 285 -6.18 5.52 -3.26
C TYR A 285 -4.81 5.62 -3.91
N GLN A 286 -4.58 6.72 -4.63
CA GLN A 286 -3.23 7.12 -5.02
C GLN A 286 -2.91 8.50 -4.46
N PHE A 287 -1.69 8.64 -3.95
CA PHE A 287 -1.15 9.87 -3.38
C PHE A 287 0.00 10.35 -4.24
N THR A 288 -0.03 11.64 -4.57
CA THR A 288 1.02 12.29 -5.34
C THR A 288 1.49 13.55 -4.64
N ARG A 289 2.77 13.88 -4.76
CA ARG A 289 3.38 15.08 -4.19
C ARG A 289 3.68 16.10 -5.29
N THR A 290 3.43 17.39 -5.01
CA THR A 290 3.74 18.52 -5.90
C THR A 290 4.23 19.75 -5.13
N ARG A 291 5.04 20.59 -5.79
CA ARG A 291 5.45 21.93 -5.30
C ARG A 291 4.88 23.07 -6.11
N ASP A 292 4.29 22.80 -7.26
CA ASP A 292 3.91 23.82 -8.26
C ASP A 292 2.48 23.65 -8.80
N MET A 293 1.78 22.58 -8.40
CA MET A 293 0.46 22.18 -8.93
C MET A 293 0.47 21.73 -10.39
N GLU A 294 1.65 21.40 -10.93
CA GLU A 294 1.85 21.00 -12.33
C GLU A 294 2.57 19.66 -12.44
N HIS A 295 3.63 19.47 -11.65
CA HIS A 295 4.42 18.25 -11.62
C HIS A 295 4.07 17.44 -10.37
N PHE A 296 3.65 16.19 -10.58
CA PHE A 296 3.18 15.28 -9.55
C PHE A 296 4.03 14.02 -9.54
N THR A 297 4.48 13.61 -8.36
CA THR A 297 5.26 12.37 -8.16
C THR A 297 4.48 11.42 -7.27
N VAL A 298 4.32 10.16 -7.68
CA VAL A 298 3.66 9.11 -6.88
C VAL A 298 4.43 8.87 -5.59
N VAL A 299 3.72 8.84 -4.46
CA VAL A 299 4.27 8.57 -3.11
C VAL A 299 3.53 7.43 -2.40
N ASP A 300 2.83 6.57 -3.14
CA ASP A 300 2.03 5.45 -2.60
C ASP A 300 2.84 4.55 -1.64
N ASN A 301 4.14 4.35 -1.92
CA ASN A 301 5.03 3.53 -1.08
C ASN A 301 5.34 4.14 0.29
N GLU A 302 5.09 5.44 0.47
CA GLU A 302 5.25 6.15 1.74
C GLU A 302 3.95 6.16 2.55
N VAL A 303 2.80 5.94 1.90
CA VAL A 303 1.49 6.03 2.52
C VAL A 303 1.07 4.70 3.12
N ARG A 304 0.52 4.73 4.33
CA ARG A 304 -0.05 3.56 5.01
C ARG A 304 -1.38 3.87 5.64
N MET A 305 -2.31 2.92 5.53
CA MET A 305 -3.64 3.00 6.11
C MET A 305 -4.07 1.61 6.59
N ASN A 306 -4.74 1.52 7.74
CA ASN A 306 -5.42 0.29 8.18
C ASN A 306 -6.89 0.23 7.70
N PHE A 307 -7.23 0.97 6.64
CA PHE A 307 -8.57 1.09 6.07
C PHE A 307 -8.47 1.40 4.56
N HIS A 308 -9.60 1.26 3.86
CA HIS A 308 -9.72 1.58 2.44
C HIS A 308 -10.74 2.73 2.27
N PRO A 309 -10.28 3.99 2.13
CA PRO A 309 -11.16 5.12 1.94
C PRO A 309 -11.69 5.22 0.50
N ARG A 310 -12.75 6.01 0.35
CA ARG A 310 -13.28 6.60 -0.88
C ARG A 310 -13.50 8.09 -0.65
N HIS A 311 -13.50 8.83 -1.77
CA HIS A 311 -13.59 10.31 -1.88
C HIS A 311 -13.79 11.04 -0.55
N GLY A 312 -12.77 11.79 -0.11
CA GLY A 312 -12.74 12.48 1.17
C GLY A 312 -11.69 13.58 1.25
N THR A 313 -11.53 14.18 2.42
CA THR A 313 -10.69 15.38 2.64
C THR A 313 -9.73 15.20 3.82
N VAL A 314 -8.50 15.72 3.69
CA VAL A 314 -7.50 15.74 4.75
C VAL A 314 -7.33 17.16 5.31
N LEU A 315 -7.62 17.33 6.60
CA LEU A 315 -7.56 18.60 7.30
C LEU A 315 -6.37 18.66 8.28
N PRO A 316 -5.47 19.65 8.16
CA PRO A 316 -4.53 20.03 9.21
C PRO A 316 -5.21 20.35 10.56
N ILE A 317 -4.82 19.64 11.61
CA ILE A 317 -5.33 19.84 12.97
C ILE A 317 -4.21 20.00 14.01
N SER A 318 -4.55 20.63 15.13
CA SER A 318 -3.66 20.79 16.29
C SER A 318 -3.55 19.50 17.10
N GLY A 319 -2.47 19.37 17.88
CA GLY A 319 -2.29 18.23 18.78
C GLY A 319 -3.41 18.10 19.82
N ARG A 320 -4.02 19.21 20.27
CA ARG A 320 -5.17 19.16 21.20
C ARG A 320 -6.43 18.58 20.56
N GLU A 321 -6.66 18.90 19.28
CA GLU A 321 -7.80 18.36 18.53
C GLU A 321 -7.59 16.88 18.21
N ALA A 322 -6.37 16.51 17.81
CA ALA A 322 -5.99 15.12 17.59
C ALA A 322 -6.16 14.30 18.88
N ALA A 323 -5.71 14.82 20.02
CA ALA A 323 -5.89 14.17 21.33
C ALA A 323 -7.36 14.01 21.72
N ARG A 324 -8.20 15.00 21.43
CA ARG A 324 -9.64 14.90 21.69
C ARG A 324 -10.29 13.78 20.86
N LEU A 325 -9.96 13.73 19.56
CA LEU A 325 -10.46 12.69 18.66
C LEU A 325 -9.93 11.30 19.05
N ALA A 326 -8.65 11.22 19.42
CA ALA A 326 -8.03 9.99 19.87
C ALA A 326 -8.66 9.48 21.17
N ALA A 327 -8.87 10.36 22.15
CA ALA A 327 -9.51 10.00 23.43
C ALA A 327 -10.95 9.49 23.25
N GLN A 328 -11.64 9.96 22.21
CA GLN A 328 -12.99 9.54 21.91
C GLN A 328 -13.05 8.21 21.14
N TRP A 329 -12.15 7.99 20.17
CA TRP A 329 -12.35 6.93 19.17
C TRP A 329 -11.12 6.13 18.77
N LEU A 330 -9.90 6.51 19.16
CA LEU A 330 -8.70 5.75 18.77
C LEU A 330 -8.63 4.46 19.58
N ASN A 331 -8.52 3.32 18.91
CA ASN A 331 -8.32 2.04 19.55
C ASN A 331 -6.84 1.90 19.95
N PRO A 332 -6.52 1.66 21.24
CA PRO A 332 -5.14 1.46 21.68
C PRO A 332 -4.38 0.37 20.90
N ALA A 333 -5.06 -0.68 20.45
CA ALA A 333 -4.42 -1.74 19.65
C ALA A 333 -3.93 -1.22 18.28
N ASP A 334 -4.62 -0.25 17.68
CA ASP A 334 -4.23 0.31 16.39
C ASP A 334 -2.98 1.20 16.50
N VAL A 335 -2.76 1.86 17.64
CA VAL A 335 -1.52 2.61 17.92
C VAL A 335 -0.32 1.67 17.95
N LEU A 336 -0.45 0.53 18.64
CA LEU A 336 0.59 -0.48 18.70
C LEU A 336 0.82 -1.13 17.33
N GLY A 337 -0.24 -1.40 16.56
CA GLY A 337 -0.14 -1.94 15.21
C GLY A 337 0.51 -1.00 14.20
N MET A 338 0.51 0.31 14.46
CA MET A 338 1.06 1.36 13.59
C MET A 338 2.37 1.96 14.15
N ALA A 339 3.11 1.18 14.94
CA ALA A 339 4.46 1.52 15.41
C ALA A 339 5.36 1.95 14.23
N GLN A 340 6.22 2.96 14.41
CA GLN A 340 6.96 3.57 13.29
C GLN A 340 8.42 3.11 13.17
N ASN A 341 8.91 2.30 14.10
CA ASN A 341 10.29 1.84 14.05
C ASN A 341 10.56 1.01 12.77
N ARG A 342 11.56 1.43 11.99
CA ARG A 342 11.96 0.81 10.72
C ARG A 342 12.50 -0.62 10.84
N ALA A 343 12.90 -1.05 12.04
CA ALA A 343 13.31 -2.42 12.32
C ALA A 343 12.12 -3.38 12.39
N ILE A 344 10.90 -2.87 12.61
CA ILE A 344 9.67 -3.70 12.62
C ILE A 344 9.34 -4.10 11.17
N ARG A 345 9.06 -5.40 10.99
CA ARG A 345 8.43 -5.97 9.80
C ARG A 345 6.94 -5.70 9.86
N GLN A 346 6.54 -4.52 9.38
CA GLN A 346 5.19 -3.98 9.53
C GLN A 346 4.11 -4.91 8.97
N GLN A 347 4.35 -5.48 7.78
CA GLN A 347 3.47 -6.48 7.17
C GLN A 347 3.26 -7.69 8.09
N ASN A 348 4.27 -8.06 8.87
CA ASN A 348 4.29 -9.25 9.72
C ASN A 348 4.03 -8.97 11.21
N THR A 349 3.43 -7.82 11.54
CA THR A 349 3.06 -7.51 12.92
C THR A 349 1.73 -8.18 13.29
N LEU A 350 1.73 -8.94 14.38
CA LEU A 350 0.51 -9.53 14.94
C LEU A 350 -0.10 -8.58 15.97
N VAL A 351 -1.37 -8.24 15.78
CA VAL A 351 -2.16 -7.46 16.74
C VAL A 351 -3.40 -8.26 17.13
N ASP A 352 -3.36 -8.89 18.29
CA ASP A 352 -4.53 -9.51 18.91
C ASP A 352 -5.12 -8.55 19.93
N SER A 353 -5.98 -7.66 19.44
CA SER A 353 -6.65 -6.68 20.26
C SER A 353 -7.60 -7.29 21.30
N ALA A 354 -8.11 -8.51 21.08
CA ALA A 354 -9.00 -9.18 22.02
C ALA A 354 -8.21 -9.72 23.21
N ALA A 355 -7.10 -10.42 22.96
CA ALA A 355 -6.20 -10.93 24.00
C ALA A 355 -5.29 -9.86 24.60
N GLY A 356 -5.24 -8.66 24.01
CA GLY A 356 -4.32 -7.60 24.45
C GLY A 356 -2.86 -8.00 24.18
N LYS A 357 -2.57 -8.60 23.03
CA LYS A 357 -1.22 -9.03 22.64
C LYS A 357 -0.79 -8.37 21.35
N VAL A 358 0.46 -7.95 21.29
CA VAL A 358 1.11 -7.46 20.07
C VAL A 358 2.45 -8.14 19.94
N ALA A 359 2.77 -8.65 18.75
CA ALA A 359 4.08 -9.23 18.47
C ALA A 359 4.70 -8.53 17.26
N TYR A 360 5.81 -7.83 17.51
CA TYR A 360 6.65 -7.26 16.48
C TYR A 360 7.67 -8.30 16.03
N LEU A 361 7.64 -8.63 14.74
CA LEU A 361 8.76 -9.33 14.10
C LEU A 361 9.78 -8.27 13.64
N LEU A 362 11.04 -8.44 14.03
CA LEU A 362 12.11 -7.49 13.80
C LEU A 362 13.08 -8.01 12.74
N LYS A 363 13.72 -7.09 12.04
CA LYS A 363 14.78 -7.39 11.06
C LYS A 363 16.05 -7.93 11.76
N PRO A 364 16.88 -8.72 11.05
CA PRO A 364 18.18 -9.17 11.57
C PRO A 364 19.04 -8.02 12.11
N GLY A 365 19.76 -8.25 13.20
CA GLY A 365 20.66 -7.28 13.81
C GLY A 365 19.98 -6.15 14.61
N THR A 366 18.72 -6.33 15.02
CA THR A 366 17.99 -5.30 15.79
C THR A 366 18.37 -5.36 17.27
N ASN A 367 18.81 -4.23 17.84
CA ASN A 367 19.07 -4.14 19.28
C ASN A 367 17.77 -4.20 20.10
N ARG A 368 17.48 -5.37 20.68
CA ARG A 368 16.30 -5.63 21.52
C ARG A 368 16.44 -5.15 22.98
N GLN A 369 17.64 -4.84 23.45
CA GLN A 369 17.88 -4.39 24.82
C GLN A 369 17.44 -2.92 25.03
N ALA A 370 17.45 -2.12 23.96
CA ALA A 370 17.02 -0.73 23.94
C ALA A 370 16.12 -0.45 22.73
N PHE A 371 15.10 -1.27 22.55
CA PHE A 371 14.18 -1.17 21.42
C PHE A 371 13.01 -0.25 21.74
N ASP A 372 12.80 0.78 20.91
CA ASP A 372 11.66 1.69 20.98
C ASP A 372 10.72 1.43 19.80
N PRO A 373 9.46 0.99 20.00
CA PRO A 373 8.51 0.83 18.91
C PRO A 373 8.17 2.14 18.15
N GLN A 374 8.46 3.31 18.73
CA GLN A 374 8.14 4.63 18.17
C GLN A 374 6.64 4.79 17.93
N LEU A 375 5.86 4.69 19.01
CA LEU A 375 4.40 4.79 18.97
C LEU A 375 3.94 6.24 18.77
N THR A 376 2.82 6.42 18.07
CA THR A 376 2.13 7.71 17.96
C THR A 376 0.76 7.61 18.63
N ALA A 377 0.73 7.96 19.92
CA ALA A 377 -0.48 7.87 20.73
C ALA A 377 -1.40 9.10 20.66
N PHE A 378 -1.04 10.14 19.88
CA PHE A 378 -1.81 11.39 19.74
C PHE A 378 -2.22 12.04 21.07
N GLY A 379 -1.41 11.91 22.13
CA GLY A 379 -1.71 12.48 23.45
C GLY A 379 -2.51 11.57 24.38
N LEU A 380 -2.81 10.33 24.00
CA LEU A 380 -3.26 9.31 24.94
C LEU A 380 -2.17 8.99 25.99
N ASP A 381 -2.60 8.49 27.15
CA ASP A 381 -1.67 7.99 28.16
C ASP A 381 -1.03 6.72 27.63
N GLU A 382 0.31 6.71 27.59
CA GLU A 382 1.14 5.62 27.10
C GLU A 382 2.25 5.37 28.13
N LYS A 383 2.33 4.15 28.65
CA LYS A 383 3.38 3.70 29.58
C LYS A 383 3.76 2.23 29.27
N PRO A 384 5.04 1.86 29.21
CA PRO A 384 6.21 2.75 29.27
C PRO A 384 6.34 3.59 27.99
N ARG A 385 7.25 4.57 28.00
CA ARG A 385 7.62 5.37 26.82
C ARG A 385 9.09 5.18 26.52
N GLY A 386 9.46 5.29 25.25
CA GLY A 386 10.84 5.22 24.81
C GLY A 386 11.42 3.80 24.86
N PRO A 387 12.76 3.66 24.70
CA PRO A 387 13.43 2.36 24.59
C PRO A 387 13.14 1.42 25.77
N GLN A 388 12.77 0.18 25.47
CA GLN A 388 12.56 -0.91 26.42
C GLN A 388 13.46 -2.10 26.12
N ASP A 389 13.64 -2.95 27.13
CA ASP A 389 14.38 -4.19 27.03
C ASP A 389 13.45 -5.38 26.80
N PHE A 390 13.45 -5.90 25.57
CA PHE A 390 12.67 -7.06 25.15
C PHE A 390 13.47 -8.37 25.19
N THR A 391 14.74 -8.37 25.63
CA THR A 391 15.52 -9.63 25.72
C THR A 391 15.08 -10.49 26.91
N ARG A 392 14.35 -9.91 27.87
CA ARG A 392 13.79 -10.58 29.05
C ARG A 392 12.35 -11.08 28.87
N GLY A 393 11.79 -10.96 27.67
CA GLY A 393 10.43 -11.36 27.35
C GLY A 393 9.52 -10.16 27.01
N PRO A 394 8.19 -10.39 26.93
CA PRO A 394 7.24 -9.34 26.60
C PRO A 394 7.21 -8.19 27.62
N VAL A 395 7.02 -6.97 27.12
CA VAL A 395 6.85 -5.75 27.93
C VAL A 395 5.38 -5.36 27.92
N VAL A 396 4.84 -5.00 29.09
CA VAL A 396 3.44 -4.57 29.20
C VAL A 396 3.32 -3.07 28.92
N TYR A 397 2.60 -2.73 27.85
CA TYR A 397 2.22 -1.35 27.51
C TYR A 397 0.79 -1.07 27.97
N THR A 398 0.60 -0.06 28.81
CA THR A 398 -0.70 0.47 29.19
C THR A 398 -0.99 1.71 28.34
N LEU A 399 -2.04 1.63 27.53
CA LEU A 399 -2.40 2.65 26.55
C LEU A 399 -3.90 2.97 26.58
N GLY A 400 -4.25 4.24 26.52
CA GLY A 400 -5.63 4.71 26.35
C GLY A 400 -5.87 6.10 26.93
N PRO A 401 -7.13 6.57 26.94
CA PRO A 401 -7.48 7.82 27.60
C PRO A 401 -7.23 7.71 29.11
N ALA A 402 -6.96 8.84 29.77
CA ALA A 402 -6.81 8.88 31.21
C ALA A 402 -8.01 8.23 31.94
N GLY A 403 -7.74 7.28 32.82
CA GLY A 403 -8.75 6.52 33.57
C GLY A 403 -9.44 5.39 32.79
N ARG A 404 -9.10 5.19 31.51
CA ARG A 404 -9.61 4.13 30.62
C ARG A 404 -8.48 3.44 29.86
N GLN A 405 -7.29 3.38 30.44
CA GLN A 405 -6.15 2.71 29.82
C GLN A 405 -6.29 1.19 29.87
N ARG A 406 -5.75 0.51 28.86
CA ARG A 406 -5.78 -0.95 28.75
C ARG A 406 -4.35 -1.49 28.63
N PRO A 407 -4.00 -2.58 29.34
CA PRO A 407 -2.71 -3.23 29.19
C PRO A 407 -2.65 -4.09 27.92
N PHE A 408 -1.47 -4.11 27.30
CA PHE A 408 -1.10 -4.95 26.17
C PHE A 408 0.24 -5.60 26.45
N SER A 409 0.33 -6.92 26.29
CA SER A 409 1.59 -7.65 26.31
C SER A 409 2.23 -7.55 24.93
N VAL A 410 3.35 -6.81 24.85
CA VAL A 410 4.05 -6.54 23.60
C VAL A 410 5.33 -7.36 23.57
N SER A 411 5.54 -8.17 22.54
CA SER A 411 6.81 -8.86 22.29
C SER A 411 7.51 -8.27 21.06
N ALA A 412 8.84 -8.37 21.05
CA ALA A 412 9.66 -7.94 19.92
C ALA A 412 10.74 -9.01 19.68
N THR A 413 10.62 -9.73 18.57
CA THR A 413 11.44 -10.90 18.27
C THR A 413 12.15 -10.69 16.95
N GLU A 414 13.47 -10.84 16.94
CA GLU A 414 14.25 -10.85 15.70
C GLU A 414 13.93 -12.11 14.89
N THR A 415 13.70 -11.94 13.59
CA THR A 415 13.36 -13.02 12.68
C THR A 415 14.07 -12.88 11.34
N HIS A 416 14.49 -14.01 10.77
CA HIS A 416 15.09 -14.04 9.44
C HIS A 416 14.08 -14.43 8.36
N ASN A 417 12.93 -15.00 8.73
CA ASN A 417 11.78 -15.14 7.84
C ASN A 417 10.70 -14.04 8.06
N PRO A 418 10.02 -13.58 7.00
CA PRO A 418 10.35 -13.84 5.60
C PRO A 418 11.70 -13.21 5.21
N ALA A 419 12.42 -13.87 4.31
CA ALA A 419 13.76 -13.48 3.90
C ALA A 419 13.74 -12.19 3.07
N LEU A 420 12.69 -12.00 2.27
CA LEU A 420 12.49 -10.82 1.44
C LEU A 420 11.40 -9.91 2.01
N LYS A 421 11.57 -8.59 1.85
CA LYS A 421 10.55 -7.60 2.23
C LYS A 421 9.54 -7.41 1.09
N GLY A 422 8.27 -7.72 1.34
CA GLY A 422 7.17 -7.54 0.38
C GLY A 422 6.59 -8.88 -0.05
N TYR A 423 5.74 -8.86 -1.09
CA TYR A 423 5.12 -10.07 -1.61
C TYR A 423 5.96 -10.66 -2.74
N TYR A 424 6.47 -11.85 -2.51
CA TYR A 424 7.29 -12.60 -3.46
C TYR A 424 6.99 -14.08 -3.30
N ALA A 425 7.05 -14.80 -4.42
CA ALA A 425 6.73 -16.20 -4.45
C ALA A 425 7.66 -16.98 -5.39
N ASP A 426 7.41 -18.27 -5.47
CA ASP A 426 8.05 -19.19 -6.42
C ASP A 426 9.58 -19.01 -6.50
N PRO A 427 10.30 -19.08 -5.37
CA PRO A 427 11.69 -18.64 -5.31
C PRO A 427 12.65 -19.67 -5.92
N ALA A 428 13.43 -19.24 -6.92
CA ALA A 428 14.65 -19.92 -7.32
C ALA A 428 15.87 -19.31 -6.63
N ILE A 429 16.87 -20.14 -6.33
CA ILE A 429 18.11 -19.72 -5.68
C ILE A 429 19.34 -20.22 -6.44
N LEU A 430 20.39 -19.41 -6.45
CA LEU A 430 21.70 -19.72 -7.04
C LEU A 430 22.81 -19.24 -6.12
N TYR A 431 23.85 -20.04 -5.91
CA TYR A 431 25.15 -19.50 -5.51
C TYR A 431 25.98 -19.25 -6.76
N SER A 432 26.36 -18.00 -6.99
CA SER A 432 27.15 -17.62 -8.17
C SER A 432 28.64 -17.75 -7.88
N GLN A 433 29.32 -18.66 -8.58
CA GLN A 433 30.77 -18.82 -8.51
C GLN A 433 31.50 -17.57 -9.01
N LYS A 434 30.90 -16.84 -9.95
CA LYS A 434 31.47 -15.60 -10.49
C LYS A 434 31.59 -14.51 -9.44
N THR A 435 30.60 -14.37 -8.58
CA THR A 435 30.47 -13.22 -7.66
C THR A 435 30.71 -13.57 -6.20
N GLY A 436 30.70 -14.86 -5.86
CA GLY A 436 30.82 -15.34 -4.48
C GLY A 436 29.60 -15.03 -3.61
N LYS A 437 28.41 -14.87 -4.21
CA LYS A 437 27.17 -14.51 -3.52
C LYS A 437 26.02 -15.44 -3.87
N PHE A 438 25.04 -15.50 -2.99
CA PHE A 438 23.74 -16.09 -3.25
C PHE A 438 22.83 -15.11 -3.97
N TYR A 439 21.94 -15.61 -4.82
CA TYR A 439 20.93 -14.85 -5.53
C TYR A 439 19.58 -15.55 -5.47
N LEU A 440 18.53 -14.80 -5.11
CA LEU A 440 17.14 -15.21 -5.18
C LEU A 440 16.43 -14.56 -6.36
N TYR A 441 15.62 -15.35 -7.05
CA TYR A 441 14.81 -14.95 -8.19
C TYR A 441 13.37 -15.41 -7.93
N PRO A 442 12.50 -14.55 -7.40
CA PRO A 442 11.11 -14.89 -7.17
C PRO A 442 10.18 -14.37 -8.29
N THR A 443 8.96 -14.91 -8.33
CA THR A 443 7.80 -14.20 -8.87
C THR A 443 7.55 -12.92 -8.07
N SER A 444 7.34 -11.79 -8.75
CA SER A 444 6.81 -10.57 -8.12
C SER A 444 5.33 -10.77 -7.80
N ASP A 445 4.99 -10.95 -6.52
CA ASP A 445 3.63 -11.30 -6.06
C ASP A 445 2.88 -10.05 -5.54
N GLY A 446 1.66 -10.21 -5.00
CA GLY A 446 0.83 -9.09 -4.52
C GLY A 446 -0.08 -8.49 -5.61
N PHE A 447 -0.13 -9.10 -6.79
CA PHE A 447 -0.98 -8.68 -7.90
C PHE A 447 -2.16 -9.64 -8.05
N THR A 448 -3.38 -9.10 -8.12
CA THR A 448 -4.60 -9.92 -8.29
C THR A 448 -4.46 -10.88 -9.47
N GLY A 449 -4.69 -12.17 -9.22
CA GLY A 449 -4.61 -13.22 -10.24
C GLY A 449 -3.20 -13.44 -10.81
N TRP A 450 -2.16 -13.16 -10.02
CA TRP A 450 -0.75 -13.28 -10.42
C TRP A 450 -0.45 -12.44 -11.67
N SER A 451 -1.01 -11.23 -11.77
CA SER A 451 -0.89 -10.39 -12.98
C SER A 451 0.44 -9.63 -13.11
N GLY A 452 1.44 -9.91 -12.26
CA GLY A 452 2.77 -9.33 -12.34
C GLY A 452 3.43 -9.54 -13.71
N THR A 453 4.23 -8.56 -14.15
CA THR A 453 4.81 -8.53 -15.50
C THR A 453 6.33 -8.43 -15.52
N TYR A 454 6.98 -8.49 -14.35
CA TYR A 454 8.42 -8.30 -14.23
C TYR A 454 9.00 -9.20 -13.14
N PHE A 455 10.30 -9.47 -13.27
CA PHE A 455 11.10 -10.22 -12.31
C PHE A 455 12.15 -9.34 -11.65
N LYS A 456 12.45 -9.65 -10.40
CA LYS A 456 13.54 -9.03 -9.64
C LYS A 456 14.56 -10.06 -9.22
N ALA A 457 15.76 -9.59 -8.86
CA ALA A 457 16.76 -10.40 -8.18
C ALA A 457 17.09 -9.80 -6.81
N PHE A 458 17.52 -10.66 -5.90
CA PHE A 458 18.03 -10.28 -4.59
C PHE A 458 19.35 -10.99 -4.35
N SER A 459 20.40 -10.29 -3.92
CA SER A 459 21.69 -10.91 -3.62
C SER A 459 21.96 -10.95 -2.12
N SER A 460 22.70 -11.96 -1.65
CA SER A 460 23.10 -12.07 -0.25
C SER A 460 24.48 -12.69 -0.10
N PRO A 461 25.33 -12.20 0.81
CA PRO A 461 26.59 -12.86 1.14
C PRO A 461 26.41 -14.07 2.06
N ASP A 462 25.28 -14.21 2.75
CA ASP A 462 25.13 -15.11 3.91
C ASP A 462 23.73 -15.75 4.06
N LEU A 463 22.88 -15.67 3.03
CA LEU A 463 21.48 -16.12 2.99
C LEU A 463 20.50 -15.40 3.93
N VAL A 464 20.94 -14.40 4.70
CA VAL A 464 20.09 -13.65 5.64
C VAL A 464 20.02 -12.17 5.27
N ASN A 465 21.14 -11.57 4.93
CA ASN A 465 21.24 -10.17 4.57
C ASN A 465 21.04 -10.00 3.06
N TRP A 466 19.79 -9.73 2.65
CA TRP A 466 19.41 -9.61 1.24
C TRP A 466 19.44 -8.16 0.75
N GLN A 467 20.13 -7.91 -0.36
CA GLN A 467 20.11 -6.69 -1.14
C GLN A 467 19.13 -6.85 -2.31
N ASP A 468 18.25 -5.88 -2.49
CA ASP A 468 17.36 -5.79 -3.66
C ASP A 468 18.14 -5.25 -4.87
N GLU A 469 18.30 -6.06 -5.91
CA GLU A 469 19.05 -5.72 -7.13
C GLU A 469 18.15 -5.07 -8.21
N GLY A 470 16.88 -4.82 -7.90
CA GLY A 470 15.93 -4.21 -8.82
C GLY A 470 15.34 -5.17 -9.85
N VAL A 471 14.73 -4.61 -10.89
CA VAL A 471 14.08 -5.36 -11.98
C VAL A 471 15.13 -5.86 -12.96
N ILE A 472 15.18 -7.18 -13.18
CA ILE A 472 16.14 -7.84 -14.08
C ILE A 472 15.55 -8.19 -15.45
N LEU A 473 14.23 -8.34 -15.52
CA LEU A 473 13.49 -8.64 -16.74
C LEU A 473 12.06 -8.10 -16.63
N ASP A 474 11.65 -7.25 -17.57
CA ASP A 474 10.32 -6.65 -17.68
C ASP A 474 9.66 -7.11 -18.98
N LEU A 475 8.61 -7.94 -18.89
CA LEU A 475 8.00 -8.59 -20.05
C LEU A 475 7.54 -7.54 -21.10
N PRO A 476 6.76 -6.50 -20.74
CA PRO A 476 6.38 -5.48 -21.69
C PRO A 476 7.49 -4.82 -22.48
N LYS A 477 8.66 -4.64 -21.86
CA LYS A 477 9.79 -3.93 -22.47
C LYS A 477 10.75 -4.84 -23.22
N GLN A 478 10.90 -6.09 -22.79
CA GLN A 478 12.00 -6.95 -23.20
C GLN A 478 11.56 -8.23 -23.91
N VAL A 479 10.28 -8.64 -23.81
CA VAL A 479 9.78 -9.91 -24.35
C VAL A 479 8.70 -9.64 -25.40
N THR A 480 8.95 -10.05 -26.65
CA THR A 480 8.08 -9.72 -27.79
C THR A 480 6.88 -10.65 -27.93
N TRP A 481 6.97 -11.87 -27.40
CA TRP A 481 5.96 -12.92 -27.60
C TRP A 481 4.96 -13.07 -26.43
N SER A 482 5.20 -12.38 -25.30
CA SER A 482 4.28 -12.34 -24.15
C SER A 482 4.52 -11.10 -23.30
N GLN A 483 3.43 -10.53 -22.76
CA GLN A 483 3.42 -9.22 -22.09
C GLN A 483 2.80 -9.29 -20.68
N LYS A 484 2.46 -10.50 -20.21
CA LYS A 484 1.71 -10.73 -18.97
C LYS A 484 2.22 -11.95 -18.23
N SER A 485 1.90 -12.02 -16.93
CA SER A 485 2.02 -13.25 -16.14
C SER A 485 3.46 -13.77 -16.07
N ALA A 486 4.36 -12.94 -15.52
CA ALA A 486 5.76 -13.26 -15.23
C ALA A 486 5.84 -14.15 -13.98
N TRP A 487 5.98 -15.47 -14.16
CA TRP A 487 5.91 -16.44 -13.05
C TRP A 487 7.12 -17.38 -12.97
N ALA A 488 7.36 -17.86 -11.75
CA ALA A 488 8.14 -19.04 -11.39
C ALA A 488 9.42 -19.20 -12.21
N PRO A 489 10.44 -18.37 -11.97
CA PRO A 489 11.68 -18.49 -12.70
C PRO A 489 12.56 -19.62 -12.16
N CYS A 490 13.52 -20.05 -12.95
CA CYS A 490 14.72 -20.74 -12.48
C CYS A 490 15.95 -20.24 -13.23
N ILE A 491 17.14 -20.53 -12.71
CA ILE A 491 18.39 -20.03 -13.29
C ILE A 491 19.49 -21.09 -13.27
N LEU A 492 20.29 -21.11 -14.32
CA LEU A 492 21.51 -21.90 -14.45
C LEU A 492 22.72 -20.97 -14.61
N GLU A 493 23.78 -21.19 -13.84
CA GLU A 493 25.11 -20.63 -14.09
C GLU A 493 25.97 -21.68 -14.81
N GLN A 494 26.37 -21.38 -16.05
CA GLN A 494 27.20 -22.24 -16.87
C GLN A 494 28.59 -21.62 -17.02
N LYS A 495 29.63 -22.35 -16.59
CA LYS A 495 31.01 -21.99 -16.91
C LYS A 495 31.28 -22.26 -18.39
N THR A 496 31.89 -21.30 -19.07
CA THR A 496 32.26 -21.32 -20.49
C THR A 496 33.74 -20.96 -20.65
N GLY A 497 34.31 -21.14 -21.85
CA GLY A 497 35.67 -20.68 -22.13
C GLY A 497 35.87 -19.17 -22.00
N ALA A 498 34.78 -18.37 -22.08
CA ALA A 498 34.81 -16.91 -22.00
C ALA A 498 34.41 -16.35 -20.62
N GLY A 499 34.18 -17.22 -19.62
CA GLY A 499 33.73 -16.83 -18.28
C GLY A 499 32.46 -17.58 -17.87
N PHE A 500 31.46 -16.86 -17.36
CA PHE A 500 30.19 -17.45 -16.93
C PHE A 500 29.04 -16.90 -17.76
N ARG A 501 28.09 -17.79 -18.08
CA ARG A 501 26.83 -17.45 -18.74
C ARG A 501 25.68 -17.87 -17.85
N TYR A 502 24.66 -17.02 -17.77
CA TYR A 502 23.46 -17.25 -16.99
C TYR A 502 22.29 -17.48 -17.93
N ALA A 503 21.60 -18.60 -17.77
CA ALA A 503 20.35 -18.89 -18.46
C ALA A 503 19.19 -18.78 -17.46
N TYR A 504 18.33 -17.80 -17.69
CA TYR A 504 17.18 -17.49 -16.85
C TYR A 504 15.91 -17.94 -17.55
N TYR A 505 15.30 -19.02 -17.05
CA TYR A 505 14.06 -19.56 -17.56
C TYR A 505 12.90 -19.01 -16.74
N PHE A 506 11.77 -18.74 -17.39
CA PHE A 506 10.62 -18.12 -16.74
C PHE A 506 9.34 -18.47 -17.47
N CYS A 507 8.21 -18.40 -16.76
CA CYS A 507 6.90 -18.42 -17.39
C CYS A 507 6.47 -16.99 -17.78
N ALA A 508 5.91 -16.84 -18.99
CA ALA A 508 5.22 -15.64 -19.43
C ALA A 508 3.94 -16.02 -20.18
N GLY A 509 2.77 -15.80 -19.57
CA GLY A 509 1.48 -16.10 -20.19
C GLY A 509 1.24 -17.60 -20.43
N ALA A 510 1.64 -18.45 -19.47
CA ALA A 510 1.55 -19.91 -19.51
C ALA A 510 2.37 -20.59 -20.63
N LYS A 511 3.52 -19.99 -20.96
CA LYS A 511 4.58 -20.55 -21.81
C LYS A 511 5.92 -20.31 -21.13
N ILE A 512 6.91 -21.15 -21.41
CA ILE A 512 8.25 -21.01 -20.83
C ILE A 512 9.16 -20.31 -21.84
N GLY A 513 9.81 -19.24 -21.40
CA GLY A 513 10.86 -18.52 -22.10
C GLY A 513 12.23 -18.74 -21.49
N VAL A 514 13.26 -18.24 -22.16
CA VAL A 514 14.63 -18.20 -21.65
C VAL A 514 15.30 -16.91 -22.08
N SER A 515 15.96 -16.25 -21.14
CA SER A 515 16.83 -15.10 -21.39
C SER A 515 18.24 -15.39 -20.93
N LEU A 516 19.22 -14.88 -21.68
CA LEU A 516 20.64 -15.11 -21.40
C LEU A 516 21.31 -13.82 -20.93
N SER A 517 22.29 -13.95 -20.03
CA SER A 517 23.15 -12.86 -19.59
C SER A 517 24.55 -13.36 -19.24
N ASP A 518 25.50 -12.43 -19.15
CA ASP A 518 26.83 -12.69 -18.60
C ASP A 518 26.92 -12.33 -17.11
N GLN A 519 25.84 -11.87 -16.49
CA GLN A 519 25.74 -11.52 -15.07
C GLN A 519 24.50 -12.12 -14.42
N PRO A 520 24.53 -12.46 -13.11
CA PRO A 520 23.36 -12.99 -12.42
C PRO A 520 22.20 -11.97 -12.32
N THR A 521 22.50 -10.67 -12.39
CA THR A 521 21.52 -9.58 -12.32
C THR A 521 21.17 -8.98 -13.68
N GLY A 522 21.61 -9.59 -14.78
CA GLY A 522 21.41 -9.04 -16.11
C GLY A 522 22.43 -7.95 -16.51
N PRO A 523 22.18 -7.25 -17.64
CA PRO A 523 20.95 -7.26 -18.42
C PRO A 523 20.70 -8.62 -19.08
N PHE A 524 19.44 -9.07 -19.02
CA PHE A 524 18.99 -10.31 -19.66
C PHE A 524 18.45 -10.03 -21.07
N LYS A 525 18.87 -10.84 -22.03
CA LYS A 525 18.40 -10.81 -23.42
C LYS A 525 17.53 -12.03 -23.70
N ASP A 526 16.26 -11.79 -24.03
CA ASP A 526 15.30 -12.83 -24.40
C ASP A 526 15.73 -13.56 -25.70
N SER A 527 15.41 -14.85 -25.78
CA SER A 527 15.67 -15.68 -26.96
C SER A 527 14.81 -15.28 -28.17
N GLY A 528 13.76 -14.47 -27.96
CA GLY A 528 12.88 -13.92 -29.01
C GLY A 528 11.63 -14.78 -29.27
N GLN A 529 11.52 -15.95 -28.65
CA GLN A 529 10.39 -16.89 -28.80
C GLN A 529 10.25 -17.77 -27.56
N PRO A 530 9.05 -18.31 -27.27
CA PRO A 530 8.91 -19.27 -26.19
C PRO A 530 9.75 -20.53 -26.48
N LEU A 531 10.44 -21.02 -25.44
CA LEU A 531 11.14 -22.31 -25.46
C LEU A 531 10.14 -23.47 -25.44
N LEU A 532 9.05 -23.32 -24.66
CA LEU A 532 7.97 -24.30 -24.57
C LEU A 532 6.61 -23.61 -24.60
N ASP A 533 5.78 -23.99 -25.57
CA ASP A 533 4.41 -23.47 -25.73
C ASP A 533 3.37 -24.56 -26.07
N LYS A 534 3.77 -25.83 -25.95
CA LYS A 534 2.94 -27.01 -26.23
C LYS A 534 3.08 -28.06 -25.13
N LEU A 535 2.02 -28.83 -24.94
CA LEU A 535 2.03 -30.02 -24.08
C LEU A 535 3.00 -31.08 -24.65
N PRO A 536 3.72 -31.82 -23.79
CA PRO A 536 4.46 -32.99 -24.21
C PRO A 536 3.55 -34.03 -24.90
N GLU A 537 4.12 -34.83 -25.79
CA GLU A 537 3.40 -35.91 -26.45
C GLU A 537 2.74 -36.85 -25.41
N GLY A 538 1.47 -37.18 -25.64
CA GLY A 538 0.68 -38.04 -24.74
C GLY A 538 0.02 -37.32 -23.56
N VAL A 539 0.38 -36.06 -23.26
CA VAL A 539 -0.25 -35.26 -22.20
C VAL A 539 -1.48 -34.53 -22.74
N LYS A 540 -2.63 -34.68 -22.07
CA LYS A 540 -3.94 -34.18 -22.54
C LYS A 540 -4.44 -32.92 -21.81
N GLY A 541 -3.76 -32.48 -20.76
CA GLY A 541 -4.16 -31.32 -19.95
C GLY A 541 -3.02 -30.82 -19.07
N GLY A 542 -3.23 -29.70 -18.38
CA GLY A 542 -2.20 -29.02 -17.61
C GLY A 542 -1.62 -27.79 -18.32
N GLN A 543 -0.55 -27.22 -17.77
CA GLN A 543 0.07 -25.99 -18.28
C GLN A 543 1.59 -26.08 -18.38
N GLN A 544 2.19 -25.34 -19.32
CA GLN A 544 3.64 -25.22 -19.49
C GLN A 544 4.16 -24.09 -18.60
N ILE A 545 4.25 -24.37 -17.30
CA ILE A 545 4.73 -23.43 -16.28
C ILE A 545 5.76 -24.11 -15.37
N ASP A 546 6.27 -23.35 -14.40
CA ASP A 546 7.20 -23.79 -13.35
C ASP A 546 8.44 -24.51 -13.91
N PRO A 547 9.23 -23.86 -14.77
CA PRO A 547 10.49 -24.41 -15.22
C PRO A 547 11.45 -24.60 -14.03
N ALA A 548 12.14 -25.74 -14.00
CA ALA A 548 13.30 -25.98 -13.16
C ALA A 548 14.47 -26.48 -14.00
N VAL A 549 15.64 -25.88 -13.82
CA VAL A 549 16.86 -26.24 -14.52
C VAL A 549 17.85 -26.88 -13.57
N PHE A 550 18.52 -27.93 -14.03
CA PHE A 550 19.49 -28.68 -13.25
C PHE A 550 20.66 -29.09 -14.13
N GLN A 551 21.87 -28.88 -13.64
CA GLN A 551 23.08 -29.42 -14.23
C GLN A 551 23.44 -30.72 -13.51
N ASP A 552 23.52 -31.81 -14.25
CA ASP A 552 23.95 -33.09 -13.71
C ASP A 552 25.46 -33.05 -13.42
N PRO A 553 25.88 -33.13 -12.14
CA PRO A 553 27.30 -33.08 -11.78
C PRO A 553 28.07 -34.32 -12.25
N GLN A 554 27.39 -35.42 -12.62
CA GLN A 554 28.05 -36.64 -13.09
C GLN A 554 28.44 -36.56 -14.57
N THR A 555 27.62 -35.88 -15.38
CA THR A 555 27.82 -35.84 -16.84
C THR A 555 28.11 -34.44 -17.39
N GLY A 556 27.86 -33.39 -16.62
CA GLY A 556 27.93 -31.99 -17.06
C GLY A 556 26.76 -31.55 -17.95
N LYS A 557 25.79 -32.44 -18.21
CA LYS A 557 24.62 -32.14 -19.03
C LYS A 557 23.59 -31.31 -18.26
N ASN A 558 22.87 -30.48 -18.99
CA ASN A 558 21.80 -29.66 -18.43
C ASN A 558 20.43 -30.27 -18.76
N TYR A 559 19.51 -30.21 -17.82
CA TYR A 559 18.15 -30.71 -17.94
C TYR A 559 17.15 -29.63 -17.55
N LEU A 560 16.03 -29.57 -18.26
CA LEU A 560 14.90 -28.72 -17.95
C LEU A 560 13.71 -29.58 -17.56
N TYR A 561 13.04 -29.24 -16.47
CA TYR A 561 11.81 -29.83 -15.97
C TYR A 561 10.70 -28.78 -15.95
N TRP A 562 9.46 -29.19 -16.15
CA TRP A 562 8.32 -28.27 -16.13
C TRP A 562 6.98 -28.97 -15.95
N GLY A 563 5.96 -28.18 -15.62
CA GLY A 563 4.56 -28.53 -15.79
C GLY A 563 3.69 -28.29 -14.55
N ASN A 564 2.42 -28.01 -14.81
CA ASN A 564 1.34 -28.05 -13.82
C ASN A 564 0.30 -29.08 -14.29
N GLY A 565 -0.10 -29.99 -13.39
CA GLY A 565 -0.94 -31.15 -13.67
C GLY A 565 -0.18 -32.35 -14.27
N TYR A 566 1.06 -32.14 -14.71
CA TYR A 566 2.02 -33.17 -15.11
C TYR A 566 3.44 -32.66 -14.82
N MET A 567 4.39 -33.57 -14.65
CA MET A 567 5.83 -33.23 -14.69
C MET A 567 6.42 -33.77 -15.98
N ALA A 568 7.21 -32.98 -16.69
CA ALA A 568 8.05 -33.43 -17.79
C ALA A 568 9.51 -33.03 -17.56
N GLY A 569 10.44 -33.74 -18.20
CA GLY A 569 11.86 -33.43 -18.20
C GLY A 569 12.50 -33.72 -19.54
N ALA A 570 13.50 -32.94 -19.95
CA ALA A 570 14.27 -33.13 -21.17
C ALA A 570 15.73 -32.65 -21.01
N GLU A 571 16.65 -33.20 -21.80
CA GLU A 571 18.03 -32.70 -21.91
C GLU A 571 18.02 -31.38 -22.70
N LEU A 572 18.76 -30.38 -22.24
CA LEU A 572 19.03 -29.12 -22.95
C LEU A 572 20.21 -29.31 -23.91
N ASN A 573 20.20 -28.60 -25.04
CA ASN A 573 21.41 -28.45 -25.86
C ASN A 573 22.38 -27.45 -25.22
N ASP A 574 23.63 -27.44 -25.71
CA ASP A 574 24.71 -26.57 -25.22
C ASP A 574 24.41 -25.07 -25.41
N ASP A 575 23.47 -24.72 -26.29
CA ASP A 575 23.01 -23.34 -26.51
C ASP A 575 22.15 -22.80 -25.35
N LEU A 576 21.70 -23.68 -24.44
CA LEU A 576 20.79 -23.42 -23.31
C LEU A 576 19.41 -22.87 -23.70
N VAL A 577 19.10 -22.78 -25.00
CA VAL A 577 17.87 -22.19 -25.54
C VAL A 577 17.11 -23.13 -26.46
N SER A 578 17.49 -24.41 -26.48
CA SER A 578 16.75 -25.46 -27.16
C SER A 578 16.84 -26.80 -26.40
N LEU A 579 15.78 -27.61 -26.51
CA LEU A 579 15.77 -28.98 -26.00
C LEU A 579 16.39 -29.94 -27.00
N LYS A 580 17.06 -30.98 -26.49
CA LYS A 580 17.58 -32.07 -27.30
C LYS A 580 16.44 -32.97 -27.80
N PRO A 581 16.24 -33.12 -29.12
CA PRO A 581 15.14 -33.90 -29.67
C PRO A 581 15.11 -35.34 -29.16
N GLY A 582 13.91 -35.87 -28.92
CA GLY A 582 13.69 -37.26 -28.48
C GLY A 582 13.99 -37.54 -27.00
N THR A 583 14.43 -36.54 -26.22
CA THR A 583 14.78 -36.73 -24.81
C THR A 583 13.63 -36.44 -23.83
N THR A 584 12.56 -35.79 -24.26
CA THR A 584 11.42 -35.47 -23.42
C THR A 584 10.80 -36.73 -22.81
N ARG A 585 10.61 -36.74 -21.48
CA ARG A 585 9.92 -37.79 -20.72
C ARG A 585 8.85 -37.16 -19.84
N VAL A 586 7.71 -37.83 -19.71
CA VAL A 586 6.71 -37.52 -18.69
C VAL A 586 7.12 -38.22 -17.41
N LEU A 587 7.29 -37.45 -16.34
CA LEU A 587 7.89 -37.84 -15.07
C LEU A 587 6.92 -37.64 -13.89
N THR A 588 5.62 -37.47 -14.14
CA THR A 588 4.63 -37.25 -13.08
C THR A 588 4.72 -38.36 -12.02
N PRO A 589 5.10 -38.05 -10.76
CA PRO A 589 5.46 -39.06 -9.78
C PRO A 589 4.24 -39.85 -9.27
N ASP A 590 3.17 -39.16 -8.88
CA ASP A 590 1.91 -39.75 -8.42
C ASP A 590 0.77 -38.71 -8.45
N ALA A 591 -0.38 -39.05 -7.85
CA ALA A 591 -1.57 -38.19 -7.79
C ALA A 591 -1.42 -36.93 -6.91
N THR A 592 -0.35 -36.81 -6.13
CA THR A 592 -0.09 -35.63 -5.29
C THR A 592 0.55 -34.49 -6.09
N PHE A 593 1.08 -34.78 -7.29
CA PHE A 593 1.72 -33.76 -8.11
C PHE A 593 0.74 -32.65 -8.52
N ARG A 594 1.05 -31.41 -8.15
CA ARG A 594 0.42 -30.22 -8.74
C ARG A 594 1.35 -29.50 -9.71
N GLU A 595 2.48 -29.01 -9.23
CA GLU A 595 3.37 -28.06 -9.93
C GLU A 595 4.69 -27.88 -9.16
N GLY A 596 5.49 -26.85 -9.49
CA GLY A 596 6.65 -26.43 -8.72
C GLY A 596 7.75 -27.50 -8.63
N ALA A 597 8.08 -28.12 -9.76
CA ALA A 597 9.14 -29.13 -9.81
C ALA A 597 10.49 -28.51 -9.42
N HIS A 598 11.32 -29.23 -8.67
CA HIS A 598 12.71 -28.85 -8.39
C HIS A 598 13.60 -30.08 -8.31
N VAL A 599 14.82 -30.01 -8.83
CA VAL A 599 15.74 -31.16 -8.88
C VAL A 599 17.11 -30.78 -8.33
N PHE A 600 17.66 -31.64 -7.48
CA PHE A 600 19.04 -31.53 -7.01
C PHE A 600 19.68 -32.92 -6.87
N PHE A 601 21.01 -32.95 -6.78
CA PHE A 601 21.78 -34.18 -6.66
C PHE A 601 22.57 -34.18 -5.35
N ARG A 602 22.56 -35.31 -4.64
CA ARG A 602 23.34 -35.50 -3.42
C ARG A 602 23.73 -36.98 -3.30
N ASN A 603 25.02 -37.24 -3.10
CA ASN A 603 25.58 -38.57 -2.80
C ASN A 603 25.11 -39.70 -3.75
N GLY A 604 25.11 -39.45 -5.06
CA GLY A 604 24.73 -40.47 -6.05
C GLY A 604 23.24 -40.50 -6.40
N THR A 605 22.41 -39.72 -5.71
CA THR A 605 20.95 -39.75 -5.84
C THR A 605 20.42 -38.43 -6.40
N TYR A 606 19.50 -38.52 -7.36
CA TYR A 606 18.72 -37.39 -7.84
C TYR A 606 17.44 -37.29 -7.02
N TYR A 607 17.21 -36.12 -6.44
CA TYR A 607 16.01 -35.81 -5.65
C TYR A 607 15.10 -34.92 -6.49
N PHE A 608 13.85 -35.33 -6.62
CA PHE A 608 12.79 -34.58 -7.30
C PHE A 608 11.81 -34.09 -6.25
N MET A 609 11.64 -32.78 -6.14
CA MET A 609 10.65 -32.15 -5.28
C MET A 609 9.50 -31.60 -6.13
N TRP A 610 8.31 -31.56 -5.55
CA TRP A 610 7.13 -30.92 -6.16
C TRP A 610 6.17 -30.42 -5.10
N SER A 611 5.27 -29.54 -5.50
CA SER A 611 4.19 -29.06 -4.64
C SER A 611 2.91 -29.89 -4.81
N GLU A 612 2.24 -30.14 -3.70
CA GLU A 612 0.89 -30.71 -3.62
C GLU A 612 -0.11 -29.62 -3.22
N ASN A 613 -1.34 -29.73 -3.72
CA ASN A 613 -2.45 -28.77 -3.58
C ASN A 613 -2.24 -27.48 -4.37
N ASP A 614 -3.21 -26.57 -4.29
CA ASP A 614 -3.19 -25.29 -5.00
C ASP A 614 -2.51 -24.23 -4.14
N THR A 615 -1.76 -23.29 -4.72
CA THR A 615 -1.10 -22.22 -3.94
C THR A 615 -2.08 -21.29 -3.20
N ARG A 616 -3.41 -21.39 -3.40
CA ARG A 616 -4.43 -20.69 -2.58
C ARG A 616 -4.95 -21.52 -1.41
N ASP A 617 -4.50 -22.77 -1.30
CA ASP A 617 -4.86 -23.71 -0.26
C ASP A 617 -3.90 -23.57 0.94
N PRO A 618 -4.39 -23.40 2.19
CA PRO A 618 -3.54 -23.43 3.38
C PRO A 618 -2.70 -24.71 3.51
N ASP A 619 -3.13 -25.81 2.90
CA ASP A 619 -2.44 -27.11 2.87
C ASP A 619 -1.48 -27.28 1.67
N TYR A 620 -1.17 -26.20 0.93
CA TYR A 620 -0.08 -26.21 -0.06
C TYR A 620 1.25 -26.60 0.60
N ARG A 621 1.89 -27.65 0.09
CA ARG A 621 3.03 -28.33 0.75
C ARG A 621 3.97 -28.97 -0.26
N VAL A 622 5.18 -29.31 0.16
CA VAL A 622 6.20 -29.92 -0.71
C VAL A 622 6.38 -31.40 -0.40
N ARG A 623 6.51 -32.21 -1.45
CA ARG A 623 6.87 -33.62 -1.41
C ARG A 623 8.12 -33.91 -2.20
N TYR A 624 8.69 -35.10 -2.03
CA TYR A 624 9.83 -35.56 -2.83
C TYR A 624 9.74 -37.02 -3.30
N GLY A 625 10.61 -37.33 -4.25
CA GLY A 625 10.93 -38.67 -4.73
C GLY A 625 12.38 -38.72 -5.17
N THR A 626 12.88 -39.91 -5.49
CA THR A 626 14.29 -40.12 -5.85
C THR A 626 14.44 -40.93 -7.12
N ALA A 627 15.52 -40.72 -7.87
CA ALA A 627 15.90 -41.56 -9.00
C ALA A 627 17.42 -41.78 -9.07
N SER A 628 17.83 -42.75 -9.87
CA SER A 628 19.23 -43.02 -10.24
C SER A 628 19.65 -42.34 -11.55
N SER A 629 18.74 -41.61 -12.20
CA SER A 629 18.93 -40.92 -13.48
C SER A 629 18.18 -39.58 -13.47
N PRO A 630 18.69 -38.54 -14.16
CA PRO A 630 18.03 -37.23 -14.21
C PRO A 630 16.67 -37.26 -14.93
N LEU A 631 16.37 -38.32 -15.70
CA LEU A 631 15.08 -38.50 -16.38
C LEU A 631 14.30 -39.70 -15.81
N GLY A 632 14.47 -39.98 -14.53
CA GLY A 632 13.69 -41.01 -13.81
C GLY A 632 14.06 -42.46 -14.18
N PRO A 633 13.18 -43.43 -13.86
CA PRO A 633 11.88 -43.25 -13.20
C PRO A 633 12.02 -42.75 -11.74
N ILE A 634 11.02 -41.99 -11.28
CA ILE A 634 10.98 -41.45 -9.91
C ILE A 634 10.36 -42.51 -8.98
N THR A 635 11.07 -42.83 -7.90
CA THR A 635 10.56 -43.65 -6.79
C THR A 635 10.08 -42.73 -5.68
N VAL A 636 8.83 -42.86 -5.26
CA VAL A 636 8.23 -42.04 -4.20
C VAL A 636 8.29 -42.80 -2.86
N PRO A 637 9.03 -42.30 -1.86
CA PRO A 637 9.05 -42.90 -0.52
C PRO A 637 7.68 -42.83 0.16
N ALA A 638 7.37 -43.79 1.05
CA ALA A 638 6.13 -43.75 1.83
C ALA A 638 6.03 -42.50 2.73
N HIS A 639 7.16 -42.04 3.27
CA HIS A 639 7.28 -40.81 4.03
C HIS A 639 8.04 -39.77 3.20
N ASN A 640 7.31 -39.06 2.35
CA ASN A 640 7.88 -38.12 1.40
C ASN A 640 7.55 -36.64 1.64
N LEU A 641 7.03 -36.29 2.81
CA LEU A 641 6.76 -34.90 3.15
C LEU A 641 8.08 -34.15 3.35
N VAL A 642 8.26 -33.03 2.63
CA VAL A 642 9.41 -32.13 2.81
C VAL A 642 9.07 -31.01 3.76
N ILE A 643 7.95 -30.30 3.54
CA ILE A 643 7.50 -29.21 4.42
C ILE A 643 5.98 -29.08 4.34
N SER A 644 5.34 -28.70 5.44
CA SER A 644 3.91 -28.38 5.53
C SER A 644 3.66 -27.23 6.50
N LYS A 645 2.44 -26.70 6.53
CA LYS A 645 1.98 -25.69 7.48
C LYS A 645 2.33 -26.01 8.94
N ASP A 646 2.43 -24.94 9.74
CA ASP A 646 2.46 -24.98 11.21
C ASP A 646 1.41 -24.01 11.74
N GLU A 647 0.26 -24.56 12.14
CA GLU A 647 -0.88 -23.77 12.61
C GLU A 647 -0.59 -23.06 13.93
N ALA A 648 0.24 -23.65 14.80
CA ALA A 648 0.60 -23.04 16.08
C ALA A 648 1.49 -21.80 15.88
N ALA A 649 2.33 -21.80 14.84
CA ALA A 649 3.10 -20.64 14.41
C ALA A 649 2.34 -19.69 13.46
N GLY A 650 1.12 -20.06 13.03
CA GLY A 650 0.34 -19.31 12.04
C GLY A 650 0.93 -19.33 10.63
N ILE A 651 1.69 -20.37 10.29
CA ILE A 651 2.38 -20.53 9.00
C ILE A 651 1.56 -21.47 8.12
N TYR A 652 1.17 -21.01 6.93
CA TYR A 652 0.29 -21.74 6.01
C TYR A 652 0.79 -21.66 4.56
N GLY A 653 0.38 -22.63 3.73
CA GLY A 653 0.64 -22.62 2.29
C GLY A 653 2.12 -22.70 1.92
N THR A 654 2.88 -23.56 2.61
CA THR A 654 4.34 -23.73 2.48
C THR A 654 4.70 -24.61 1.27
N GLY A 655 4.56 -24.08 0.06
CA GLY A 655 4.92 -24.80 -1.16
C GLY A 655 5.77 -23.96 -2.12
N HIS A 656 5.93 -24.48 -3.34
CA HIS A 656 6.88 -24.06 -4.38
C HIS A 656 8.27 -23.74 -3.83
N ASN A 657 9.23 -24.61 -4.10
CA ASN A 657 10.53 -24.53 -3.48
C ASN A 657 11.71 -24.59 -4.45
N SER A 658 12.86 -24.21 -3.93
CA SER A 658 14.17 -24.58 -4.43
C SER A 658 15.06 -25.00 -3.25
N THR A 659 16.26 -25.47 -3.54
CA THR A 659 17.25 -25.84 -2.51
C THR A 659 18.60 -25.24 -2.85
N ILE A 660 19.37 -24.90 -1.82
CA ILE A 660 20.75 -24.46 -1.97
C ILE A 660 21.67 -25.27 -1.08
N GLN A 661 22.76 -25.76 -1.65
CA GLN A 661 23.89 -26.31 -0.92
C GLN A 661 24.88 -25.20 -0.62
N VAL A 662 25.40 -25.13 0.60
CA VAL A 662 26.51 -24.21 0.88
C VAL A 662 27.75 -24.70 0.12
N PRO A 663 28.44 -23.84 -0.64
CA PRO A 663 29.61 -24.23 -1.43
C PRO A 663 30.66 -24.98 -0.61
N GLY A 664 31.04 -26.16 -1.08
CA GLY A 664 32.06 -27.01 -0.47
C GLY A 664 31.63 -27.75 0.80
N ARG A 665 30.34 -27.72 1.20
CA ARG A 665 29.84 -28.36 2.42
C ARG A 665 28.55 -29.12 2.14
N ASP A 666 28.36 -30.27 2.79
CA ASP A 666 27.09 -31.00 2.76
C ASP A 666 26.08 -30.37 3.74
N GLU A 667 25.82 -29.08 3.55
CA GLU A 667 24.90 -28.26 4.34
C GLU A 667 23.89 -27.64 3.38
N TRP A 668 22.60 -27.85 3.64
CA TRP A 668 21.53 -27.54 2.71
C TRP A 668 20.43 -26.69 3.35
N TYR A 669 19.81 -25.85 2.54
CA TYR A 669 18.66 -25.06 2.91
C TYR A 669 17.54 -25.21 1.90
N LEU A 670 16.31 -25.28 2.41
CA LEU A 670 15.09 -25.20 1.63
C LEU A 670 14.69 -23.72 1.51
N VAL A 671 14.45 -23.27 0.29
CA VAL A 671 13.88 -21.96 0.02
C VAL A 671 12.47 -22.19 -0.52
N TYR A 672 11.47 -21.55 0.07
CA TYR A 672 10.07 -21.77 -0.27
C TYR A 672 9.26 -20.48 -0.09
N HIS A 673 7.99 -20.47 -0.47
CA HIS A 673 7.09 -19.39 -0.07
C HIS A 673 6.01 -19.90 0.88
N ARG A 674 5.40 -18.97 1.62
CA ARG A 674 4.20 -19.21 2.43
C ARG A 674 3.21 -18.06 2.26
N PHE A 675 2.00 -18.20 2.79
CA PHE A 675 1.09 -17.06 2.90
C PHE A 675 1.70 -15.98 3.78
N THR A 676 1.47 -14.71 3.45
CA THR A 676 1.90 -13.59 4.29
C THR A 676 1.41 -13.78 5.73
N TYR A 677 2.32 -13.79 6.69
CA TYR A 677 1.95 -13.84 8.09
C TYR A 677 1.69 -12.41 8.62
N PRO A 678 0.74 -12.21 9.56
CA PRO A 678 -0.30 -13.14 10.01
C PRO A 678 -1.59 -13.09 9.17
N GLN A 679 -1.74 -12.11 8.27
CA GLN A 679 -3.04 -11.79 7.67
C GLN A 679 -3.46 -12.77 6.57
N GLY A 680 -2.52 -13.48 5.95
CA GLY A 680 -2.73 -14.30 4.76
C GLY A 680 -3.85 -15.30 4.91
N ILE A 681 -3.94 -16.00 6.05
CA ILE A 681 -5.02 -16.97 6.31
C ILE A 681 -6.42 -16.33 6.27
N GLY A 682 -6.53 -15.07 6.70
CA GLY A 682 -7.79 -14.30 6.67
C GLY A 682 -8.14 -13.72 5.30
N MET A 683 -7.24 -13.80 4.31
CA MET A 683 -7.45 -13.26 2.96
C MET A 683 -8.21 -14.23 2.03
N GLY A 684 -8.47 -15.46 2.47
CA GLY A 684 -9.06 -16.51 1.64
C GLY A 684 -8.22 -16.77 0.39
N LYS A 685 -8.85 -16.86 -0.79
CA LYS A 685 -8.13 -17.13 -2.06
C LYS A 685 -7.08 -16.08 -2.42
N ALA A 686 -7.18 -14.86 -1.88
CA ALA A 686 -6.18 -13.82 -2.15
C ALA A 686 -4.82 -14.10 -1.51
N ALA A 687 -4.76 -15.00 -0.51
CA ALA A 687 -3.51 -15.43 0.11
C ALA A 687 -2.53 -16.05 -0.89
N GLY A 688 -3.05 -16.77 -1.90
CA GLY A 688 -2.22 -17.42 -2.93
C GLY A 688 -1.55 -16.45 -3.90
N PHE A 689 -1.86 -15.15 -3.86
CA PHE A 689 -1.11 -14.10 -4.55
C PHE A 689 -0.63 -12.99 -3.58
N HIS A 690 -0.49 -13.33 -2.29
CA HIS A 690 0.12 -12.49 -1.25
C HIS A 690 1.05 -13.36 -0.40
N ARG A 691 2.08 -13.90 -1.06
CA ARG A 691 3.02 -14.86 -0.46
C ARG A 691 4.33 -14.18 -0.10
N GLU A 692 5.11 -14.83 0.75
CA GLU A 692 6.41 -14.35 1.21
C GLU A 692 7.47 -15.46 1.20
N VAL A 693 8.67 -15.14 0.70
CA VAL A 693 9.80 -16.09 0.57
C VAL A 693 10.45 -16.32 1.93
N CYS A 694 10.71 -17.59 2.25
CA CYS A 694 11.28 -18.07 3.51
C CYS A 694 12.40 -19.09 3.26
N LEU A 695 13.34 -19.18 4.22
CA LEU A 695 14.41 -20.17 4.22
C LEU A 695 14.43 -20.92 5.56
N ASP A 696 14.56 -22.24 5.51
CA ASP A 696 14.77 -23.11 6.67
C ASP A 696 15.77 -24.23 6.32
N LYS A 697 16.39 -24.85 7.33
CA LYS A 697 17.41 -25.88 7.12
C LYS A 697 16.81 -27.15 6.51
N LEU A 698 17.47 -27.68 5.48
CA LEU A 698 17.13 -28.97 4.88
C LEU A 698 18.11 -30.03 5.37
N GLU A 699 17.60 -31.08 6.01
CA GLU A 699 18.42 -32.15 6.57
C GLU A 699 18.04 -33.51 6.02
N PHE A 700 19.02 -34.40 6.01
CA PHE A 700 18.88 -35.77 5.52
C PHE A 700 19.20 -36.76 6.64
N ASN A 701 18.50 -37.89 6.64
CA ASN A 701 18.85 -39.05 7.44
C ASN A 701 20.06 -39.79 6.83
N PRO A 702 20.73 -40.69 7.59
CA PRO A 702 21.84 -41.48 7.06
C PRO A 702 21.51 -42.32 5.83
N ASP A 703 20.25 -42.75 5.68
CA ASP A 703 19.75 -43.51 4.53
C ASP A 703 19.45 -42.65 3.29
N GLY A 704 19.66 -41.33 3.39
CA GLY A 704 19.40 -40.37 2.31
C GLY A 704 17.97 -39.84 2.27
N SER A 705 17.05 -40.31 3.13
CA SER A 705 15.70 -39.73 3.21
C SER A 705 15.75 -38.29 3.76
N ILE A 706 14.85 -37.43 3.27
CA ILE A 706 14.73 -36.05 3.76
C ILE A 706 13.99 -36.06 5.11
N LYS A 707 14.54 -35.35 6.10
CA LYS A 707 13.81 -35.04 7.33
C LYS A 707 12.80 -33.92 7.04
N PRO A 708 11.52 -34.06 7.44
CA PRO A 708 10.55 -32.98 7.29
C PRO A 708 11.08 -31.68 7.90
N VAL A 709 11.13 -30.64 7.08
CA VAL A 709 11.53 -29.28 7.46
C VAL A 709 10.41 -28.67 8.28
N GLN A 710 10.77 -28.12 9.44
CA GLN A 710 9.87 -27.31 10.25
C GLN A 710 9.90 -25.87 9.72
N PRO A 711 8.80 -25.30 9.20
CA PRO A 711 8.78 -23.89 8.84
C PRO A 711 8.91 -23.02 10.09
N THR A 712 9.68 -21.94 10.01
CA THR A 712 9.86 -21.04 11.16
C THR A 712 9.77 -19.55 10.81
N HIS A 713 9.45 -18.73 11.80
CA HIS A 713 9.72 -17.28 11.72
C HIS A 713 11.20 -16.98 11.97
N ALA A 714 11.86 -17.74 12.85
CA ALA A 714 13.26 -17.56 13.19
C ALA A 714 14.16 -17.58 11.93
N GLY A 715 13.88 -18.48 10.99
CA GLY A 715 14.68 -18.71 9.80
C GLY A 715 16.04 -19.33 10.16
N ILE A 716 17.05 -19.03 9.36
CA ILE A 716 18.40 -19.58 9.49
C ILE A 716 19.37 -18.53 9.97
N GLU A 717 20.42 -18.91 10.69
CA GLU A 717 21.53 -18.00 11.00
C GLU A 717 22.35 -17.66 9.75
N PRO A 718 23.03 -16.49 9.70
CA PRO A 718 23.91 -16.12 8.59
C PRO A 718 24.97 -17.19 8.32
N VAL A 719 25.02 -17.65 7.07
CA VAL A 719 25.97 -18.67 6.65
C VAL A 719 27.36 -18.08 6.46
N LYS A 720 28.36 -18.74 7.04
CA LYS A 720 29.76 -18.41 6.80
C LYS A 720 30.27 -19.15 5.56
N LEU A 721 30.56 -18.39 4.50
CA LEU A 721 31.23 -18.92 3.32
C LEU A 721 32.73 -19.16 3.62
N PRO A 722 33.35 -20.18 3.01
CA PRO A 722 34.80 -20.33 3.03
C PRO A 722 35.45 -19.04 2.50
N GLN A 723 36.53 -18.56 3.14
CA GLN A 723 37.32 -17.48 2.56
C GLN A 723 37.87 -17.97 1.21
N ALA A 724 37.71 -17.15 0.16
CA ALA A 724 38.33 -17.43 -1.13
C ALA A 724 39.85 -17.43 -0.92
N ASN A 725 40.49 -18.59 -1.11
CA ASN A 725 41.95 -18.72 -1.10
C ASN A 725 42.55 -18.08 -2.35
#